data_AF-A0A351SHB5-F1
#
_entry.id   AF-A0A351SHB5-F1
#
_cell.length_a   1.000
_cell.length_b   1.000
_cell.length_c   1.000
_cell.angle_alpha   90.00
_cell.angle_beta   90.00
_cell.angle_gamma   90.00
#
_symmetry.space_group_name_H-M   'P 1'
#
loop_
_entity.id
_entity.type
_entity.pdbx_description
1 polymer ?
#
loop_
_entity_poly.entity_id
_entity_poly.type
_entity_poly.pdbx_seq_one_letter_code
_entity_poly.pdbx_strand_id
1 'polypeptide(L)'
;MTRDVSLEGEIWSSSGTRLKPDDDSSPGADLLTVEGGNIDSQGPFSAHFNWWQNRVDKLLNAIEGNGILEWSNLTTYNTDDFCKVGRAIYASVSDGNVGNSPSISSEWVPANEATVSPGSIGTVQLSDGAVTPEKTDGSFASSEYVDATASAEADAAESAANAYTDAQLTSFAAGAAGVFADTTAGIAGTTEGDYFNVPSDDPNYIYDVYRHDAGGVATYIGSTISGVFVGETLQQSEQRAEFVALFQDEDGNVPVWLKNGLLAATGVDAETIRKIQEPFAPNVDQSALRVALFQDETGNVPVWLEKGLLGATGVTPELAAYILSQAPSGVDQPLATDGRSSYRLKTKLASLRAGQAAQAKILFVGDSWTERTLIPQAFADALYAEFGQASTGWISAGSDRNALVSPINGVTYSTSGFTLLDEVASATSLDISAIQATGTSATASIGNLVAESVSIYSYDGDGTFRYRVDGGTWVSVVGGGSGDTTKTDITGLTDTAHTIDIDLTGNTGTVRIFGFYSQRSASGIEIGKGGNGSTEASQWAARAEDSAAYLPDIDPDMIVVILGTNDSDSGVSSNAFKASMESFISEYTAAAPQASIVLIAPPDNGEAPASLLAEYAGVLNQIAESQDMVELLNIEAMTEDYATMNALGLWLDTKHLNETGAQFIYDAARKYFI
;
A
#
# COMPACT_ATOMS: atom_id res chain seq x y z
N MET A 1 -44.14 -3.65 -25.68
CA MET A 1 -43.49 -4.13 -24.46
C MET A 1 -42.47 -3.09 -24.06
N THR A 2 -42.94 -2.05 -23.38
CA THR A 2 -42.09 -1.06 -22.71
C THR A 2 -41.71 -1.68 -21.36
N ARG A 3 -40.42 -1.94 -21.15
CA ARG A 3 -39.90 -2.34 -19.86
C ARG A 3 -39.78 -1.06 -19.03
N ASP A 4 -40.70 -0.90 -18.08
CA ASP A 4 -40.55 0.04 -16.98
C ASP A 4 -39.31 -0.38 -16.18
N VAL A 5 -38.33 0.51 -16.09
CA VAL A 5 -37.19 0.35 -15.19
C VAL A 5 -37.45 1.33 -14.05
N SER A 6 -38.27 0.89 -13.09
CA SER A 6 -38.28 1.53 -11.77
C SER A 6 -36.92 1.27 -11.10
N LEU A 7 -36.52 2.10 -10.15
CA LEU A 7 -35.28 1.93 -9.35
C LEU A 7 -35.17 0.50 -8.77
N GLU A 8 -36.32 -0.08 -8.44
CA GLU A 8 -36.48 -1.50 -8.13
C GLU A 8 -35.93 -2.41 -9.25
N GLY A 9 -36.35 -2.24 -10.50
CA GLY A 9 -35.90 -3.01 -11.67
C GLY A 9 -34.38 -3.08 -11.90
N GLU A 10 -33.65 -1.99 -11.64
CA GLU A 10 -32.18 -1.97 -11.73
C GLU A 10 -31.50 -2.71 -10.56
N ILE A 11 -32.00 -2.53 -9.34
CA ILE A 11 -31.56 -3.25 -8.14
C ILE A 11 -31.80 -4.77 -8.28
N TRP A 12 -32.90 -5.17 -8.92
CA TRP A 12 -33.24 -6.58 -9.17
C TRP A 12 -32.37 -7.25 -10.26
N SER A 13 -32.03 -6.52 -11.33
CA SER A 13 -31.26 -7.08 -12.45
C SER A 13 -29.81 -7.43 -12.09
N SER A 14 -29.28 -6.83 -11.02
CA SER A 14 -27.89 -6.96 -10.58
C SER A 14 -27.71 -7.87 -9.35
N SER A 15 -28.78 -8.28 -8.67
CA SER A 15 -28.71 -9.05 -7.41
C SER A 15 -29.16 -10.52 -7.52
N GLY A 16 -29.88 -10.91 -8.57
CA GLY A 16 -30.22 -12.32 -8.84
C GLY A 16 -31.29 -12.97 -7.95
N THR A 17 -31.69 -12.38 -6.82
CA THR A 17 -32.65 -12.97 -5.86
C THR A 17 -34.03 -12.33 -5.94
N ARG A 18 -35.09 -13.15 -6.00
CA ARG A 18 -36.41 -12.71 -6.51
C ARG A 18 -37.48 -12.37 -5.46
N LEU A 19 -37.26 -12.61 -4.16
CA LEU A 19 -38.30 -12.46 -3.13
C LEU A 19 -37.76 -12.00 -1.77
N LYS A 20 -38.61 -11.28 -1.02
CA LYS A 20 -38.40 -10.93 0.40
C LYS A 20 -38.34 -12.24 1.22
N PRO A 21 -37.42 -12.37 2.21
CA PRO A 21 -37.32 -13.59 3.02
C PRO A 21 -38.62 -14.00 3.72
N ASP A 22 -39.51 -13.04 3.99
CA ASP A 22 -40.74 -13.25 4.76
C ASP A 22 -41.96 -13.69 3.91
N ASP A 23 -41.85 -13.67 2.58
CA ASP A 23 -42.97 -14.01 1.67
C ASP A 23 -42.93 -15.47 1.17
N ASP A 24 -41.95 -16.28 1.58
CA ASP A 24 -41.88 -17.70 1.23
C ASP A 24 -42.52 -18.60 2.29
N SER A 25 -43.80 -18.93 2.08
CA SER A 25 -44.54 -19.89 2.91
C SER A 25 -44.67 -21.27 2.25
N SER A 26 -43.88 -21.56 1.21
CA SER A 26 -44.00 -22.81 0.48
C SER A 26 -43.13 -23.94 1.09
N PRO A 27 -43.69 -25.13 1.38
CA PRO A 27 -42.91 -26.23 1.94
C PRO A 27 -41.91 -26.75 0.90
N GLY A 28 -40.63 -26.49 1.11
CA GLY A 28 -39.53 -26.98 0.26
C GLY A 28 -38.76 -25.92 -0.52
N ALA A 29 -38.93 -24.63 -0.22
CA ALA A 29 -37.99 -23.63 -0.70
C ALA A 29 -36.67 -23.71 0.07
N ASP A 30 -35.67 -24.28 -0.59
CA ASP A 30 -34.31 -24.42 -0.09
C ASP A 30 -33.65 -23.03 -0.03
N LEU A 31 -33.29 -22.59 1.18
CA LEU A 31 -32.56 -21.34 1.45
C LEU A 31 -31.07 -21.49 1.04
N LEU A 32 -30.82 -21.86 -0.22
CA LEU A 32 -29.48 -22.12 -0.73
C LEU A 32 -29.28 -21.42 -2.09
N THR A 33 -28.73 -20.20 -2.04
CA THR A 33 -27.37 -19.86 -2.51
C THR A 33 -27.26 -18.35 -2.75
N VAL A 34 -26.56 -17.65 -1.85
CA VAL A 34 -25.75 -16.48 -2.20
C VAL A 34 -24.31 -16.96 -2.11
N GLU A 35 -23.47 -16.67 -3.11
CA GLU A 35 -22.06 -17.07 -3.13
C GLU A 35 -21.35 -16.58 -1.86
N GLY A 36 -20.78 -17.53 -1.09
CA GLY A 36 -19.83 -17.21 -0.02
C GLY A 36 -20.31 -17.32 1.43
N GLY A 37 -21.18 -18.28 1.78
CA GLY A 37 -21.38 -18.64 3.18
C GLY A 37 -22.59 -19.53 3.43
N ASN A 38 -22.39 -20.61 4.19
CA ASN A 38 -23.48 -21.52 4.59
C ASN A 38 -24.41 -20.84 5.62
N ILE A 39 -25.65 -20.56 5.21
CA ILE A 39 -26.67 -19.83 5.99
C ILE A 39 -27.17 -20.61 7.22
N ASP A 40 -26.92 -21.91 7.32
CA ASP A 40 -27.34 -22.73 8.46
C ASP A 40 -26.68 -22.32 9.80
N SER A 41 -25.74 -21.36 9.77
CA SER A 41 -25.05 -20.84 10.96
C SER A 41 -25.52 -19.45 11.41
N GLN A 42 -26.38 -18.76 10.66
CA GLN A 42 -26.82 -17.40 10.99
C GLN A 42 -28.35 -17.32 11.05
N GLY A 43 -28.88 -16.86 12.17
CA GLY A 43 -30.33 -16.79 12.39
C GLY A 43 -31.06 -15.88 11.38
N PRO A 44 -32.40 -15.98 11.29
CA PRO A 44 -33.23 -15.28 10.31
C PRO A 44 -33.08 -13.75 10.32
N PHE A 45 -32.60 -13.17 11.44
CA PHE A 45 -32.31 -11.76 11.58
C PHE A 45 -31.13 -11.30 10.69
N SER A 46 -30.10 -12.14 10.57
CA SER A 46 -28.86 -11.84 9.82
C SER A 46 -29.10 -11.81 8.31
N ALA A 47 -29.96 -12.70 7.81
CA ALA A 47 -30.35 -12.72 6.39
C ALA A 47 -31.20 -11.49 6.02
N HIS A 48 -32.08 -11.05 6.92
CA HIS A 48 -32.89 -9.84 6.73
C HIS A 48 -32.04 -8.57 6.79
N PHE A 49 -31.07 -8.52 7.72
CA PHE A 49 -30.16 -7.38 7.88
C PHE A 49 -29.21 -7.23 6.69
N ASN A 50 -28.64 -8.34 6.18
CA ASN A 50 -27.79 -8.33 4.99
C ASN A 50 -28.54 -7.95 3.71
N TRP A 51 -29.82 -8.32 3.59
CA TRP A 51 -30.68 -7.87 2.49
C TRP A 51 -30.90 -6.35 2.51
N TRP A 52 -31.10 -5.79 3.70
CA TRP A 52 -31.36 -4.36 3.88
C TRP A 52 -30.10 -3.50 3.65
N GLN A 53 -28.95 -3.89 4.22
CA GLN A 53 -27.64 -3.24 4.02
C GLN A 53 -27.26 -3.14 2.53
N ASN A 54 -27.32 -4.25 1.79
CA ASN A 54 -26.96 -4.26 0.36
C ASN A 54 -27.88 -3.38 -0.52
N ARG A 55 -29.12 -3.15 -0.10
CA ARG A 55 -30.07 -2.29 -0.81
C ARG A 55 -29.75 -0.81 -0.58
N VAL A 56 -29.40 -0.46 0.66
CA VAL A 56 -29.08 0.91 1.05
C VAL A 56 -27.73 1.34 0.46
N ASP A 57 -26.69 0.51 0.53
CA ASP A 57 -25.36 0.83 0.00
C ASP A 57 -25.36 1.08 -1.51
N LYS A 58 -26.24 0.40 -2.26
CA LYS A 58 -26.35 0.58 -3.72
C LYS A 58 -27.14 1.83 -4.09
N LEU A 59 -28.15 2.20 -3.31
CA LEU A 59 -28.85 3.49 -3.44
C LEU A 59 -27.89 4.65 -3.17
N LEU A 60 -27.06 4.49 -2.14
CA LEU A 60 -26.01 5.42 -1.72
C LEU A 60 -24.94 5.62 -2.80
N ASN A 61 -24.41 4.53 -3.37
CA ASN A 61 -23.46 4.58 -4.48
C ASN A 61 -24.03 5.26 -5.74
N ALA A 62 -25.33 5.07 -6.04
CA ALA A 62 -25.98 5.73 -7.16
C ALA A 62 -26.13 7.25 -6.96
N ILE A 63 -26.33 7.69 -5.71
CA ILE A 63 -26.38 9.09 -5.29
C ILE A 63 -24.99 9.72 -5.30
N GLU A 64 -23.96 9.02 -4.82
CA GLU A 64 -22.57 9.48 -4.80
C GLU A 64 -21.97 9.65 -6.21
N GLY A 65 -22.35 8.79 -7.16
CA GLY A 65 -21.82 8.85 -8.53
C GLY A 65 -22.40 9.95 -9.43
N ASN A 66 -23.61 10.45 -9.15
CA ASN A 66 -24.31 11.38 -10.05
C ASN A 66 -24.96 12.61 -9.38
N GLY A 67 -25.04 12.67 -8.05
CA GLY A 67 -25.60 13.80 -7.29
C GLY A 67 -27.11 14.06 -7.42
N ILE A 68 -27.80 13.51 -8.43
CA ILE A 68 -29.24 13.70 -8.71
C ILE A 68 -29.89 12.37 -9.15
N LEU A 69 -31.03 12.01 -8.55
CA LEU A 69 -31.76 10.74 -8.81
C LEU A 69 -32.52 10.75 -10.15
N GLU A 70 -32.62 9.59 -10.82
CA GLU A 70 -33.57 9.40 -11.93
C GLU A 70 -35.01 9.57 -11.44
N TRP A 71 -35.85 10.20 -12.27
CA TRP A 71 -37.25 10.41 -11.94
C TRP A 71 -37.98 9.08 -11.76
N SER A 72 -38.78 9.00 -10.69
CA SER A 72 -39.63 7.87 -10.38
C SER A 72 -41.06 8.34 -10.13
N ASN A 73 -42.03 7.57 -10.63
CA ASN A 73 -43.45 7.83 -10.37
C ASN A 73 -43.88 7.50 -8.94
N LEU A 74 -43.01 6.87 -8.14
CA LEU A 74 -43.27 6.51 -6.74
C LEU A 74 -42.63 7.50 -5.74
N THR A 75 -41.72 8.35 -6.21
CA THR A 75 -41.05 9.34 -5.35
C THR A 75 -41.89 10.58 -5.19
N THR A 76 -41.94 11.12 -3.98
CA THR A 76 -42.59 12.40 -3.68
C THR A 76 -41.55 13.51 -3.74
N TYR A 77 -41.79 14.52 -4.56
CA TYR A 77 -40.89 15.65 -4.76
C TYR A 77 -41.54 16.92 -4.22
N ASN A 78 -40.84 17.66 -3.37
CA ASN A 78 -41.25 18.97 -2.90
C ASN A 78 -40.76 20.08 -3.84
N THR A 79 -41.22 21.31 -3.61
CA THR A 79 -40.77 22.47 -4.39
C THR A 79 -39.24 22.59 -4.32
N ASP A 80 -38.61 22.82 -5.46
CA ASP A 80 -37.15 22.90 -5.66
C ASP A 80 -36.39 21.56 -5.55
N ASP A 81 -37.07 20.42 -5.41
CA ASP A 81 -36.42 19.10 -5.55
C ASP A 81 -36.09 18.78 -7.00
N PHE A 82 -34.94 18.13 -7.23
CA PHE A 82 -34.45 17.82 -8.57
C PHE A 82 -34.55 16.34 -8.93
N CYS A 83 -34.82 16.05 -10.20
CA CYS A 83 -34.70 14.71 -10.80
C CYS A 83 -34.15 14.75 -12.22
N LYS A 84 -33.63 13.63 -12.72
CA LYS A 84 -33.22 13.48 -14.13
C LYS A 84 -34.15 12.54 -14.91
N VAL A 85 -34.36 12.86 -16.18
CA VAL A 85 -34.94 11.93 -17.17
C VAL A 85 -33.96 11.84 -18.32
N GLY A 86 -33.21 10.74 -18.39
CA GLY A 86 -32.07 10.62 -19.31
C GLY A 86 -30.97 11.64 -18.95
N ARG A 87 -30.65 12.57 -19.87
CA ARG A 87 -29.63 13.61 -19.67
C ARG A 87 -30.20 14.98 -19.26
N ALA A 88 -31.51 15.11 -19.14
CA ALA A 88 -32.17 16.36 -18.80
C ALA A 88 -32.54 16.38 -17.31
N ILE A 89 -32.31 17.52 -16.65
CA ILE A 89 -32.61 17.75 -15.24
C ILE A 89 -33.86 18.62 -15.11
N TYR A 90 -34.72 18.30 -14.14
CA TYR A 90 -35.97 19.00 -13.87
C TYR A 90 -36.06 19.33 -12.38
N ALA A 91 -36.60 20.50 -12.06
CA ALA A 91 -36.94 20.92 -10.69
C ALA A 91 -38.46 20.90 -10.51
N SER A 92 -38.94 20.37 -9.38
CA SER A 92 -40.36 20.36 -9.04
C SER A 92 -40.79 21.76 -8.63
N VAL A 93 -41.96 22.22 -9.10
CA VAL A 93 -42.49 23.55 -8.74
C VAL A 93 -43.60 23.49 -7.68
N SER A 94 -43.85 22.31 -7.12
CA SER A 94 -44.91 22.08 -6.14
C SER A 94 -44.51 21.09 -5.06
N ASP A 95 -44.98 21.31 -3.84
CA ASP A 95 -44.81 20.39 -2.72
C ASP A 95 -45.64 19.10 -2.89
N GLY A 96 -45.07 17.94 -2.55
CA GLY A 96 -45.78 16.66 -2.62
C GLY A 96 -46.04 16.12 -4.04
N ASN A 97 -45.28 16.55 -5.04
CA ASN A 97 -45.38 16.12 -6.42
C ASN A 97 -44.99 14.63 -6.57
N VAL A 98 -45.97 13.76 -6.79
CA VAL A 98 -45.78 12.30 -6.93
C VAL A 98 -46.49 11.80 -8.18
N GLY A 99 -45.86 10.88 -8.92
CA GLY A 99 -46.47 10.26 -10.11
C GLY A 99 -46.56 11.13 -11.37
N ASN A 100 -46.31 12.44 -11.28
CA ASN A 100 -46.35 13.34 -12.44
C ASN A 100 -45.01 13.33 -13.18
N SER A 101 -45.01 12.95 -14.47
CA SER A 101 -43.78 12.85 -15.25
C SER A 101 -43.25 14.23 -15.70
N PRO A 102 -41.93 14.50 -15.55
CA PRO A 102 -41.31 15.78 -15.93
C PRO A 102 -41.42 16.12 -17.42
N SER A 103 -41.63 15.10 -18.25
CA SER A 103 -41.75 15.27 -19.70
C SER A 103 -43.11 15.80 -20.16
N ILE A 104 -44.13 15.79 -19.29
CA ILE A 104 -45.52 16.07 -19.65
C ILE A 104 -46.29 16.95 -18.65
N SER A 105 -45.84 17.05 -17.40
CA SER A 105 -46.54 17.78 -16.35
C SER A 105 -46.00 19.21 -16.19
N SER A 106 -46.90 20.16 -15.92
CA SER A 106 -46.55 21.54 -15.56
C SER A 106 -45.98 21.67 -14.14
N GLU A 107 -46.00 20.60 -13.35
CA GLU A 107 -45.42 20.54 -12.00
C GLU A 107 -43.87 20.45 -12.03
N TRP A 108 -43.26 20.52 -13.21
CA TRP A 108 -41.82 20.48 -13.42
C TRP A 108 -41.34 21.59 -14.34
N VAL A 109 -40.16 22.15 -14.03
CA VAL A 109 -39.44 23.08 -14.91
C VAL A 109 -38.04 22.55 -15.23
N PRO A 110 -37.53 22.71 -16.47
CA PRO A 110 -36.16 22.33 -16.80
C PRO A 110 -35.14 23.12 -15.97
N ALA A 111 -34.16 22.43 -15.39
CA ALA A 111 -33.07 23.02 -14.62
C ALA A 111 -31.72 22.81 -15.35
N ASN A 112 -30.73 23.65 -15.06
CA ASN A 112 -29.38 23.51 -15.60
C ASN A 112 -28.40 23.07 -14.51
N GLU A 113 -27.30 22.41 -14.87
CA GLU A 113 -26.29 21.89 -13.93
C GLU A 113 -25.65 23.00 -13.06
N ALA A 114 -25.71 24.27 -13.49
CA ALA A 114 -25.10 25.40 -12.79
C ALA A 114 -25.96 26.01 -11.67
N THR A 115 -27.23 25.61 -11.51
CA THR A 115 -28.17 26.16 -10.51
C THR A 115 -28.52 25.21 -9.38
N VAL A 116 -27.98 23.98 -9.40
CA VAL A 116 -28.25 22.96 -8.39
C VAL A 116 -27.22 23.08 -7.26
N SER A 117 -27.67 23.43 -6.04
CA SER A 117 -26.81 23.37 -4.85
C SER A 117 -26.74 21.93 -4.31
N PRO A 118 -25.57 21.44 -3.86
CA PRO A 118 -25.46 20.11 -3.25
C PRO A 118 -26.31 20.03 -1.97
N GLY A 119 -27.41 19.28 -2.00
CA GLY A 119 -28.27 19.05 -0.82
C GLY A 119 -29.79 19.10 -1.07
N SER A 120 -30.25 19.46 -2.27
CA SER A 120 -31.67 19.52 -2.63
C SER A 120 -32.19 18.17 -3.14
N ILE A 121 -32.31 17.17 -2.27
CA ILE A 121 -32.87 15.85 -2.62
C ILE A 121 -34.17 15.63 -1.87
N GLY A 122 -35.25 15.37 -2.61
CA GLY A 122 -36.58 15.09 -2.07
C GLY A 122 -36.71 13.80 -1.29
N THR A 123 -37.74 13.75 -0.45
CA THR A 123 -38.03 12.60 0.42
C THR A 123 -38.58 11.42 -0.37
N VAL A 124 -37.86 10.29 -0.38
CA VAL A 124 -38.33 9.05 -1.05
C VAL A 124 -39.24 8.28 -0.09
N GLN A 125 -40.54 8.22 -0.41
CA GLN A 125 -41.49 7.33 0.25
C GLN A 125 -41.42 5.96 -0.43
N LEU A 126 -41.01 4.91 0.31
CA LEU A 126 -41.17 3.53 -0.13
C LEU A 126 -42.47 2.98 0.47
N SER A 127 -43.10 2.01 -0.21
CA SER A 127 -44.43 1.49 0.15
C SER A 127 -44.49 0.73 1.49
N ASP A 128 -43.37 0.62 2.21
CA ASP A 128 -43.23 -0.01 3.52
C ASP A 128 -42.70 0.93 4.63
N GLY A 129 -42.46 2.21 4.34
CA GLY A 129 -42.00 3.21 5.33
C GLY A 129 -41.23 4.38 4.70
N ALA A 130 -41.27 5.54 5.35
CA ALA A 130 -40.58 6.75 4.91
C ALA A 130 -39.06 6.66 5.20
N VAL A 131 -38.20 6.98 4.23
CA VAL A 131 -36.76 7.19 4.49
C VAL A 131 -36.45 8.68 4.30
N THR A 132 -36.06 9.35 5.38
CA THR A 132 -35.56 10.73 5.36
C THR A 132 -34.04 10.70 5.39
N PRO A 133 -33.33 11.02 4.30
CA PRO A 133 -31.89 11.25 4.37
C PRO A 133 -31.66 12.61 5.03
N GLU A 134 -31.36 12.64 6.33
CA GLU A 134 -30.87 13.84 6.99
C GLU A 134 -29.33 13.85 6.95
N LYS A 135 -28.76 14.89 6.33
CA LYS A 135 -27.32 15.07 6.22
C LYS A 135 -26.82 15.88 7.42
N THR A 136 -26.38 15.19 8.46
CA THR A 136 -25.42 15.75 9.42
C THR A 136 -24.04 15.27 9.00
N ASP A 137 -23.12 16.19 8.76
CA ASP A 137 -21.67 16.00 8.58
C ASP A 137 -21.07 15.32 7.32
N GLY A 138 -21.87 14.84 6.36
CA GLY A 138 -21.33 14.36 5.08
C GLY A 138 -21.07 12.86 5.01
N SER A 139 -21.58 12.10 5.98
CA SER A 139 -21.92 10.69 5.82
C SER A 139 -23.43 10.53 5.63
N PHE A 140 -23.88 9.60 4.79
CA PHE A 140 -25.29 9.19 4.76
C PHE A 140 -25.46 8.08 5.80
N ALA A 141 -26.09 8.38 6.93
CA ALA A 141 -26.48 7.36 7.89
C ALA A 141 -27.77 6.67 7.44
N SER A 142 -27.78 5.35 7.41
CA SER A 142 -29.00 4.55 7.29
C SER A 142 -29.72 4.54 8.64
N SER A 143 -30.62 5.50 8.88
CA SER A 143 -31.42 5.51 10.10
C SER A 143 -32.71 4.69 9.93
N GLU A 144 -33.12 4.06 11.03
CA GLU A 144 -34.31 3.23 11.23
C GLU A 144 -34.20 1.74 10.84
N TYR A 145 -33.44 0.96 11.63
CA TYR A 145 -34.08 -0.04 12.53
C TYR A 145 -33.14 -0.72 13.56
N VAL A 146 -31.90 -0.27 13.77
CA VAL A 146 -31.05 -0.82 14.83
C VAL A 146 -30.34 0.33 15.55
N ASP A 147 -30.96 0.87 16.61
CA ASP A 147 -30.23 1.41 17.77
C ASP A 147 -31.09 2.04 18.88
N ALA A 148 -32.41 2.14 18.73
CA ALA A 148 -33.23 2.74 19.78
C ALA A 148 -33.19 1.98 21.13
N THR A 149 -32.95 0.66 21.11
CA THR A 149 -32.90 -0.15 22.35
C THR A 149 -31.49 -0.20 22.96
N ALA A 150 -30.43 -0.21 22.14
CA ALA A 150 -29.05 -0.25 22.62
C ALA A 150 -28.57 1.11 23.13
N SER A 151 -28.97 2.21 22.48
CA SER A 151 -28.75 3.57 23.00
C SER A 151 -29.55 3.80 24.28
N ALA A 152 -30.80 3.33 24.36
CA ALA A 152 -31.59 3.47 25.59
C ALA A 152 -31.05 2.60 26.75
N GLU A 153 -30.48 1.42 26.48
CA GLU A 153 -29.81 0.59 27.49
C GLU A 153 -28.43 1.15 27.89
N ALA A 154 -27.69 1.78 26.97
CA ALA A 154 -26.44 2.48 27.25
C ALA A 154 -26.67 3.79 28.02
N ASP A 155 -27.65 4.60 27.63
CA ASP A 155 -28.07 5.82 28.32
C ASP A 155 -28.70 5.51 29.69
N ALA A 156 -29.39 4.37 29.82
CA ALA A 156 -29.88 3.87 31.11
C ALA A 156 -28.76 3.28 31.98
N ALA A 157 -27.74 2.64 31.40
CA ALA A 157 -26.56 2.17 32.12
C ALA A 157 -25.65 3.32 32.56
N GLU A 158 -25.52 4.37 31.75
CA GLU A 158 -24.77 5.60 32.05
C GLU A 158 -25.52 6.48 33.04
N SER A 159 -26.86 6.60 32.92
CA SER A 159 -27.69 7.24 33.94
C SER A 159 -27.74 6.45 35.25
N ALA A 160 -27.65 5.11 35.20
CA ALA A 160 -27.51 4.27 36.39
C ALA A 160 -26.10 4.32 37.01
N ALA A 161 -25.07 4.55 36.21
CA ALA A 161 -23.69 4.76 36.67
C ALA A 161 -23.48 6.16 37.28
N ASN A 162 -24.18 7.18 36.76
CA ASN A 162 -24.08 8.57 37.21
C ASN A 162 -25.08 8.94 38.34
N ALA A 163 -26.00 8.05 38.70
CA ALA A 163 -26.98 8.28 39.78
C ALA A 163 -26.52 7.76 41.16
N TYR A 164 -25.22 7.79 41.46
CA TYR A 164 -24.76 7.67 42.85
C TYR A 164 -24.90 9.01 43.56
N THR A 165 -26.08 9.24 44.15
CA THR A 165 -26.33 10.43 44.97
C THR A 165 -25.53 10.39 46.27
N ASP A 166 -25.06 11.56 46.74
CA ASP A 166 -24.35 11.76 48.01
C ASP A 166 -25.01 11.05 49.20
N ALA A 167 -26.34 10.89 49.18
CA ALA A 167 -27.12 10.19 50.19
C ALA A 167 -26.78 8.69 50.33
N GLN A 168 -26.32 8.02 49.26
CA GLN A 168 -25.91 6.61 49.30
C GLN A 168 -24.50 6.45 49.87
N LEU A 169 -23.58 7.38 49.58
CA LEU A 169 -22.23 7.42 50.15
C LEU A 169 -22.24 7.69 51.66
N THR A 170 -23.12 8.57 52.15
CA THR A 170 -23.30 8.78 53.60
C THR A 170 -23.89 7.54 54.29
N SER A 171 -24.72 6.75 53.59
CA SER A 171 -25.35 5.53 54.14
C SER A 171 -24.43 4.30 54.16
N PHE A 172 -23.45 4.22 53.24
CA PHE A 172 -22.50 3.11 53.18
C PHE A 172 -21.42 3.21 54.28
N ALA A 173 -21.09 4.43 54.72
CA ALA A 173 -20.01 4.68 55.65
C ALA A 173 -20.43 4.70 57.13
N ALA A 174 -21.73 4.83 57.43
CA ALA A 174 -22.26 4.68 58.80
C ALA A 174 -22.19 3.24 59.34
N GLY A 175 -21.83 2.26 58.49
CA GLY A 175 -21.70 0.84 58.85
C GLY A 175 -20.27 0.28 58.78
N ALA A 176 -19.26 1.09 58.47
CA ALA A 176 -17.88 0.62 58.33
C ALA A 176 -17.17 0.58 59.69
N ALA A 177 -16.46 -0.52 59.98
CA ALA A 177 -15.68 -0.67 61.21
C ALA A 177 -14.62 0.45 61.32
N GLY A 178 -14.61 1.17 62.44
CA GLY A 178 -13.65 2.24 62.70
C GLY A 178 -14.13 3.68 62.43
N VAL A 179 -15.42 3.90 62.15
CA VAL A 179 -16.05 5.24 62.06
C VAL A 179 -17.00 5.44 63.24
N PHE A 180 -16.84 6.55 63.97
CA PHE A 180 -17.61 6.85 65.18
C PHE A 180 -18.20 8.26 65.12
N ALA A 181 -19.33 8.47 65.79
CA ALA A 181 -20.07 9.74 65.73
C ALA A 181 -19.29 10.94 66.29
N ASP A 182 -18.40 10.70 67.26
CA ASP A 182 -17.52 11.69 67.85
C ASP A 182 -16.28 11.02 68.46
N THR A 183 -15.33 11.83 68.93
CA THR A 183 -14.09 11.32 69.55
C THR A 183 -14.33 10.57 70.85
N THR A 184 -15.44 10.82 71.56
CA THR A 184 -15.78 10.11 72.80
C THR A 184 -16.26 8.68 72.48
N ALA A 185 -17.09 8.53 71.46
CA ALA A 185 -17.53 7.24 70.94
C ALA A 185 -16.36 6.44 70.33
N GLY A 186 -15.44 7.12 69.65
CA GLY A 186 -14.21 6.53 69.11
C GLY A 186 -13.27 6.00 70.18
N ILE A 187 -13.01 6.75 71.25
CA ILE A 187 -12.22 6.29 72.41
C ILE A 187 -12.91 5.11 73.11
N ALA A 188 -14.24 5.14 73.26
CA ALA A 188 -14.98 4.06 73.90
C ALA A 188 -15.03 2.77 73.06
N GLY A 189 -14.94 2.89 71.73
CA GLY A 189 -15.02 1.79 70.77
C GLY A 189 -13.68 1.24 70.29
N THR A 190 -12.55 1.79 70.75
CA THR A 190 -11.20 1.39 70.33
C THR A 190 -10.25 1.22 71.52
N THR A 191 -9.11 0.58 71.32
CA THR A 191 -8.05 0.44 72.32
C THR A 191 -6.89 1.41 72.09
N GLU A 192 -6.10 1.67 73.13
CA GLU A 192 -4.91 2.53 73.02
C GLU A 192 -3.97 2.01 71.91
N GLY A 193 -3.63 2.89 70.96
CA GLY A 193 -2.85 2.60 69.77
C GLY A 193 -3.67 2.47 68.47
N ASP A 194 -4.98 2.27 68.58
CA ASP A 194 -5.86 2.14 67.42
C ASP A 194 -6.19 3.49 66.78
N TYR A 195 -6.47 3.46 65.48
CA TYR A 195 -6.94 4.59 64.71
C TYR A 195 -8.45 4.50 64.50
N PHE A 196 -9.12 5.64 64.58
CA PHE A 196 -10.55 5.73 64.31
C PHE A 196 -10.90 7.06 63.64
N ASN A 197 -12.03 7.07 62.95
CA ASN A 197 -12.48 8.19 62.13
C ASN A 197 -13.73 8.81 62.73
N VAL A 198 -13.85 10.13 62.64
CA VAL A 198 -15.03 10.90 63.02
C VAL A 198 -15.46 11.73 61.80
N PRO A 199 -16.76 11.82 61.47
CA PRO A 199 -17.23 12.72 60.42
C PRO A 199 -16.69 14.14 60.63
N SER A 200 -16.09 14.74 59.60
CA SER A 200 -15.55 16.09 59.73
C SER A 200 -16.67 17.13 59.67
N ASP A 201 -16.54 18.20 60.46
CA ASP A 201 -17.43 19.37 60.40
C ASP A 201 -17.06 20.31 59.23
N ASP A 202 -15.90 20.08 58.59
CA ASP A 202 -15.46 20.82 57.41
C ASP A 202 -15.96 20.12 56.12
N PRO A 203 -16.77 20.80 55.29
CA PRO A 203 -17.34 20.20 54.08
C PRO A 203 -16.29 19.78 53.04
N ASN A 204 -15.03 20.22 53.18
CA ASN A 204 -13.93 19.82 52.29
C ASN A 204 -13.35 18.44 52.61
N TYR A 205 -13.68 17.86 53.76
CA TYR A 205 -13.14 16.58 54.21
C TYR A 205 -14.27 15.61 54.59
N ILE A 206 -14.07 14.32 54.32
CA ILE A 206 -15.06 13.28 54.59
C ILE A 206 -14.96 12.81 56.05
N TYR A 207 -13.72 12.65 56.56
CA TYR A 207 -13.45 12.22 57.94
C TYR A 207 -12.21 12.88 58.51
N ASP A 208 -12.25 13.14 59.80
CA ASP A 208 -11.08 13.43 60.64
C ASP A 208 -10.59 12.13 61.30
N VAL A 209 -9.30 11.84 61.14
CA VAL A 209 -8.64 10.63 61.63
C VAL A 209 -7.97 10.93 62.96
N TYR A 210 -8.28 10.12 63.96
CA TYR A 210 -7.73 10.21 65.31
C TYR A 210 -7.01 8.92 65.70
N ARG A 211 -6.00 9.03 66.56
CA ARG A 211 -5.38 7.91 67.26
C ARG A 211 -5.80 7.94 68.73
N HIS A 212 -6.18 6.79 69.27
CA HIS A 212 -6.46 6.63 70.69
C HIS A 212 -5.14 6.53 71.47
N ASP A 213 -4.78 7.59 72.21
CA ASP A 213 -3.56 7.67 73.03
C ASP A 213 -3.84 7.40 74.52
N ALA A 214 -2.76 7.09 75.27
CA ALA A 214 -2.77 6.78 76.69
C ALA A 214 -3.61 7.77 77.52
N GLY A 215 -4.46 7.22 78.40
CA GLY A 215 -5.32 8.02 79.28
C GLY A 215 -6.65 8.45 78.66
N GLY A 216 -7.06 7.85 77.54
CA GLY A 216 -8.36 8.10 76.90
C GLY A 216 -8.38 9.41 76.11
N VAL A 217 -7.27 9.74 75.44
CA VAL A 217 -7.11 10.97 74.66
C VAL A 217 -7.21 10.63 73.17
N ALA A 218 -8.00 11.40 72.42
CA ALA A 218 -8.09 11.29 70.97
C ALA A 218 -7.15 12.33 70.34
N THR A 219 -6.03 11.88 69.79
CA THR A 219 -5.07 12.76 69.12
C THR A 219 -5.38 12.82 67.64
N TYR A 220 -5.63 14.02 67.13
CA TYR A 220 -5.88 14.25 65.71
C TYR A 220 -4.62 13.96 64.88
N ILE A 221 -4.77 13.20 63.80
CA ILE A 221 -3.67 12.74 62.93
C ILE A 221 -3.75 13.36 61.53
N GLY A 222 -4.95 13.62 61.03
CA GLY A 222 -5.18 14.21 59.71
C GLY A 222 -6.61 14.03 59.24
N SER A 223 -6.94 14.54 58.05
CA SER A 223 -8.29 14.40 57.46
C SER A 223 -8.23 13.71 56.10
N THR A 224 -9.32 13.04 55.73
CA THR A 224 -9.50 12.47 54.39
C THR A 224 -10.24 13.47 53.51
N ILE A 225 -9.62 13.87 52.40
CA ILE A 225 -10.13 14.91 51.48
C ILE A 225 -11.40 14.43 50.75
N SER A 226 -12.38 15.32 50.59
CA SER A 226 -13.61 15.06 49.83
C SER A 226 -13.41 15.21 48.31
N GLY A 227 -14.22 14.52 47.52
CA GLY A 227 -14.23 14.67 46.05
C GLY A 227 -14.55 16.10 45.59
N VAL A 228 -15.21 16.91 46.44
CA VAL A 228 -15.54 18.32 46.18
C VAL A 228 -14.28 19.18 46.15
N PHE A 229 -13.33 18.99 47.08
CA PHE A 229 -12.08 19.75 47.14
C PHE A 229 -11.11 19.40 45.99
N VAL A 230 -11.15 18.15 45.52
CA VAL A 230 -10.41 17.71 44.31
C VAL A 230 -10.97 18.36 43.05
N GLY A 231 -12.29 18.57 42.99
CA GLY A 231 -12.97 19.29 41.90
C GLY A 231 -12.72 20.79 41.91
N GLU A 232 -12.66 21.44 43.08
CA GLU A 232 -12.46 22.90 43.18
C GLU A 232 -11.00 23.34 42.95
N THR A 233 -10.02 22.47 43.17
CA THR A 233 -8.59 22.80 42.97
C THR A 233 -8.16 22.66 41.49
N LEU A 234 -8.94 21.93 40.69
CA LEU A 234 -8.83 21.92 39.23
C LEU A 234 -9.81 22.97 38.69
N GLN A 235 -9.35 24.21 38.48
CA GLN A 235 -10.16 25.24 37.83
C GLN A 235 -10.56 24.79 36.40
N GLN A 236 -11.68 24.10 36.28
CA GLN A 236 -12.48 24.12 35.06
C GLN A 236 -13.19 25.47 35.04
N SER A 237 -12.83 26.32 34.07
CA SER A 237 -13.70 27.42 33.71
C SER A 237 -15.00 26.84 33.17
N GLU A 238 -16.14 27.19 33.77
CA GLU A 238 -17.46 26.87 33.21
C GLU A 238 -17.59 27.56 31.85
N GLN A 239 -17.29 26.84 30.76
CA GLN A 239 -17.66 27.25 29.41
C GLN A 239 -19.06 26.72 29.13
N ARG A 240 -20.04 27.63 29.08
CA ARG A 240 -21.33 27.32 28.44
C ARG A 240 -21.11 27.26 26.93
N ALA A 241 -21.78 26.34 26.24
CA ALA A 241 -21.64 26.12 24.78
C ALA A 241 -21.82 27.39 23.91
N GLU A 242 -22.37 28.46 24.48
CA GLU A 242 -22.53 29.79 23.87
C GLU A 242 -21.25 30.65 23.89
N PHE A 243 -20.24 30.34 24.70
CA PHE A 243 -18.99 31.10 24.85
C PHE A 243 -17.75 30.20 24.99
N VAL A 244 -16.91 30.15 23.95
CA VAL A 244 -15.68 29.33 23.92
C VAL A 244 -14.45 30.24 23.91
N ALA A 245 -13.64 30.21 24.96
CA ALA A 245 -12.39 30.98 24.99
C ALA A 245 -11.38 30.43 23.97
N LEU A 246 -10.74 31.32 23.21
CA LEU A 246 -9.68 30.93 22.26
C LEU A 246 -8.28 31.17 22.83
N PHE A 247 -8.11 32.22 23.64
CA PHE A 247 -6.86 32.55 24.30
C PHE A 247 -7.14 33.06 25.72
N GLN A 248 -6.25 32.75 26.66
CA GLN A 248 -6.30 33.21 28.05
C GLN A 248 -4.92 33.78 28.43
N ASP A 249 -4.88 34.95 29.05
CA ASP A 249 -3.63 35.55 29.51
C ASP A 249 -3.19 34.99 30.88
N GLU A 250 -1.98 35.37 31.32
CA GLU A 250 -1.38 34.90 32.58
C GLU A 250 -2.18 35.32 33.83
N ASP A 251 -3.04 36.35 33.71
CA ASP A 251 -3.93 36.83 34.77
C ASP A 251 -5.34 36.19 34.68
N GLY A 252 -5.56 35.31 33.71
CA GLY A 252 -6.80 34.57 33.52
C GLY A 252 -7.86 35.26 32.67
N ASN A 253 -7.57 36.41 32.05
CA ASN A 253 -8.53 37.11 31.18
C ASN A 253 -8.60 36.45 29.80
N VAL A 254 -9.79 36.50 29.19
CA VAL A 254 -10.04 35.97 27.84
C VAL A 254 -10.22 37.14 26.86
N PRO A 255 -9.15 37.58 26.16
CA PRO A 255 -9.23 38.70 25.24
C PRO A 255 -10.01 38.37 23.95
N VAL A 256 -10.08 37.09 23.57
CA VAL A 256 -10.75 36.61 22.35
C VAL A 256 -11.49 35.30 22.64
N TRP A 257 -12.75 35.21 22.23
CA TRP A 257 -13.62 34.05 22.39
C TRP A 257 -14.57 33.90 21.20
N LEU A 258 -15.17 32.73 21.05
CA LEU A 258 -16.31 32.51 20.18
C LEU A 258 -17.58 32.73 20.98
N LYS A 259 -18.47 33.58 20.48
CA LYS A 259 -19.84 33.72 20.99
C LYS A 259 -20.80 33.16 19.94
N ASN A 260 -21.46 32.04 20.24
CA ASN A 260 -22.33 31.32 19.28
C ASN A 260 -21.65 31.06 17.93
N GLY A 261 -20.38 30.64 17.96
CA GLY A 261 -19.56 30.39 16.77
C GLY A 261 -18.98 31.63 16.07
N LEU A 262 -19.30 32.85 16.54
CA LEU A 262 -18.77 34.11 15.98
C LEU A 262 -17.59 34.63 16.81
N LEU A 263 -16.54 35.12 16.15
CA LEU A 263 -15.36 35.68 16.80
C LEU A 263 -15.70 36.99 17.55
N ALA A 264 -15.42 37.02 18.85
CA ALA A 264 -15.66 38.15 19.75
C ALA A 264 -14.40 38.46 20.58
N ALA A 265 -14.19 39.73 20.93
CA ALA A 265 -13.01 40.18 21.67
C ALA A 265 -13.31 41.37 22.59
N THR A 266 -12.57 41.51 23.70
CA THR A 266 -12.80 42.53 24.74
C THR A 266 -12.29 43.92 24.33
N GLY A 267 -11.50 44.01 23.26
CA GLY A 267 -11.09 45.27 22.66
C GLY A 267 -10.40 45.02 21.33
N VAL A 268 -11.02 45.48 20.25
CA VAL A 268 -10.38 45.55 18.93
C VAL A 268 -9.80 46.96 18.80
N ASP A 269 -8.51 47.08 18.53
CA ASP A 269 -7.86 48.38 18.42
C ASP A 269 -8.40 49.16 17.20
N ALA A 270 -8.27 50.49 17.23
CA ALA A 270 -8.87 51.37 16.22
C ALA A 270 -8.32 51.14 14.80
N GLU A 271 -7.09 50.64 14.65
CA GLU A 271 -6.50 50.31 13.35
C GLU A 271 -7.17 49.06 12.75
N THR A 272 -7.45 48.06 13.59
CA THR A 272 -8.11 46.81 13.18
C THR A 272 -9.60 47.02 12.85
N ILE A 273 -10.32 47.88 13.58
CA ILE A 273 -11.69 48.28 13.23
C ILE A 273 -11.74 48.97 11.86
N ARG A 274 -10.73 49.80 11.55
CA ARG A 274 -10.63 50.49 10.25
C ARG A 274 -10.44 49.52 9.08
N LYS A 275 -9.74 48.40 9.29
CA LYS A 275 -9.50 47.36 8.27
C LYS A 275 -10.73 46.46 8.03
N ILE A 276 -11.59 46.28 9.02
CA ILE A 276 -12.83 45.48 8.90
C ILE A 276 -13.95 46.24 8.16
N GLN A 277 -13.91 47.58 8.14
CA GLN A 277 -14.92 48.41 7.47
C GLN A 277 -14.70 48.65 5.97
N GLU A 278 -13.59 48.19 5.39
CA GLU A 278 -13.45 48.21 3.93
C GLU A 278 -14.17 46.99 3.31
N PRO A 279 -14.91 47.18 2.19
CA PRO A 279 -15.66 46.10 1.58
C PRO A 279 -14.66 45.09 0.98
N PHE A 280 -14.41 44.01 1.70
CA PHE A 280 -13.77 42.83 1.13
C PHE A 280 -14.66 42.32 -0.02
N ALA A 281 -14.12 42.41 -1.23
CA ALA A 281 -14.59 41.67 -2.39
C ALA A 281 -13.40 40.85 -2.92
N PRO A 282 -13.59 39.68 -3.56
CA PRO A 282 -14.69 38.71 -3.48
C PRO A 282 -14.22 37.37 -2.87
N ASN A 283 -15.19 36.50 -2.57
CA ASN A 283 -15.08 35.07 -2.28
C ASN A 283 -13.72 34.42 -2.60
N VAL A 284 -12.93 34.12 -1.57
CA VAL A 284 -12.06 32.94 -1.64
C VAL A 284 -12.97 31.77 -1.36
N ASP A 285 -13.30 31.05 -2.42
CA ASP A 285 -14.03 29.79 -2.38
C ASP A 285 -13.23 28.80 -1.53
N GLN A 286 -13.54 28.70 -0.24
CA GLN A 286 -13.00 27.65 0.63
C GLN A 286 -13.83 26.37 0.42
N SER A 287 -13.70 25.79 -0.76
CA SER A 287 -14.13 24.41 -0.97
C SER A 287 -13.27 23.51 -0.07
N ALA A 288 -13.92 22.85 0.89
CA ALA A 288 -13.36 21.90 1.83
C ALA A 288 -12.25 21.03 1.23
N LEU A 289 -11.02 21.11 1.77
CA LEU A 289 -9.99 20.05 1.65
C LEU A 289 -8.74 20.32 2.51
N ARG A 290 -8.32 21.58 2.78
CA ARG A 290 -7.15 21.90 3.62
C ARG A 290 -7.36 23.13 4.51
N VAL A 291 -7.09 23.01 5.81
CA VAL A 291 -7.19 24.06 6.84
C VAL A 291 -5.79 24.40 7.35
N ALA A 292 -5.28 25.60 7.08
CA ALA A 292 -3.97 26.01 7.57
C ALA A 292 -3.92 26.03 9.11
N LEU A 293 -2.88 25.44 9.71
CA LEU A 293 -2.64 25.52 11.16
C LEU A 293 -1.60 26.59 11.51
N PHE A 294 -0.57 26.74 10.68
CA PHE A 294 0.45 27.78 10.82
C PHE A 294 0.70 28.44 9.46
N GLN A 295 0.98 29.75 9.46
CA GLN A 295 1.38 30.49 8.27
C GLN A 295 2.63 31.32 8.60
N ASP A 296 3.65 31.30 7.73
CA ASP A 296 4.87 32.08 7.92
C ASP A 296 4.71 33.55 7.48
N GLU A 297 5.71 34.39 7.78
CA GLU A 297 5.71 35.83 7.45
C GLU A 297 5.65 36.13 5.95
N THR A 298 5.92 35.13 5.10
CA THR A 298 5.85 35.19 3.64
C THR A 298 4.53 34.66 3.07
N GLY A 299 3.67 34.10 3.94
CA GLY A 299 2.38 33.55 3.57
C GLY A 299 2.38 32.04 3.29
N ASN A 300 3.47 31.30 3.52
CA ASN A 300 3.50 29.85 3.33
C ASN A 300 2.83 29.13 4.50
N VAL A 301 2.17 28.00 4.23
CA VAL A 301 1.49 27.19 5.25
C VAL A 301 2.29 25.92 5.51
N PRO A 302 3.19 25.89 6.51
CA PRO A 302 4.05 24.73 6.74
C PRO A 302 3.32 23.53 7.35
N VAL A 303 2.15 23.75 7.98
CA VAL A 303 1.32 22.69 8.57
C VAL A 303 -0.15 23.04 8.36
N TRP A 304 -0.95 22.05 7.96
CA TRP A 304 -2.39 22.16 7.73
C TRP A 304 -3.13 20.91 8.22
N LEU A 305 -4.45 20.99 8.34
CA LEU A 305 -5.34 19.83 8.44
C LEU A 305 -5.97 19.57 7.08
N GLU A 306 -5.78 18.38 6.53
CA GLU A 306 -6.47 17.91 5.34
C GLU A 306 -7.49 16.86 5.77
N LYS A 307 -8.80 17.18 5.66
CA LYS A 307 -9.88 16.30 6.13
C LYS A 307 -9.70 15.82 7.59
N GLY A 308 -9.18 16.68 8.46
CA GLY A 308 -8.90 16.35 9.86
C GLY A 308 -7.56 15.66 10.14
N LEU A 309 -6.77 15.33 9.11
CA LEU A 309 -5.43 14.74 9.22
C LEU A 309 -4.35 15.80 9.14
N LEU A 310 -3.25 15.64 9.88
CA LEU A 310 -2.14 16.60 9.90
C LEU A 310 -1.27 16.48 8.63
N GLY A 311 -1.25 17.51 7.80
CA GLY A 311 -0.33 17.67 6.67
C GLY A 311 0.75 18.71 6.97
N ALA A 312 1.95 18.53 6.41
CA ALA A 312 3.06 19.48 6.55
C ALA A 312 3.92 19.55 5.28
N THR A 313 4.53 20.70 4.99
CA THR A 313 5.44 20.87 3.81
C THR A 313 6.77 20.15 3.99
N GLY A 314 7.09 19.76 5.22
CA GLY A 314 8.28 18.98 5.56
C GLY A 314 8.28 18.59 7.02
N VAL A 315 8.93 17.47 7.32
CA VAL A 315 9.22 16.98 8.68
C VAL A 315 10.73 16.73 8.77
N THR A 316 11.29 16.69 9.98
CA THR A 316 12.71 16.34 10.11
C THR A 316 12.95 14.89 9.70
N PRO A 317 14.15 14.52 9.20
CA PRO A 317 14.46 13.13 8.85
C PRO A 317 14.18 12.13 9.96
N GLU A 318 14.41 12.52 11.22
CA GLU A 318 14.14 11.68 12.40
C GLU A 318 12.64 11.46 12.61
N LEU A 319 11.82 12.49 12.40
CA LEU A 319 10.36 12.37 12.51
C LEU A 319 9.77 11.60 11.32
N ALA A 320 10.30 11.78 10.11
CA ALA A 320 9.93 10.98 8.95
C ALA A 320 10.22 9.49 9.19
N ALA A 321 11.43 9.17 9.68
CA ALA A 321 11.82 7.80 10.02
C ALA A 321 10.95 7.22 11.14
N TYR A 322 10.60 8.02 12.14
CA TYR A 322 9.68 7.60 13.19
C TYR A 322 8.28 7.30 12.63
N ILE A 323 7.69 8.20 11.84
CA ILE A 323 6.36 7.99 11.21
C ILE A 323 6.35 6.73 10.34
N LEU A 324 7.39 6.52 9.53
CA LEU A 324 7.56 5.31 8.71
C LEU A 324 7.71 4.05 9.59
N SER A 325 8.41 4.14 10.73
CA SER A 325 8.55 3.03 11.69
C SER A 325 7.26 2.71 12.46
N GLN A 326 6.32 3.66 12.49
CA GLN A 326 5.01 3.54 13.14
C GLN A 326 3.88 3.31 12.12
N ALA A 327 4.20 3.23 10.82
CA ALA A 327 3.22 2.80 9.83
C ALA A 327 2.73 1.40 10.24
N PRO A 328 1.41 1.19 10.36
CA PRO A 328 0.90 -0.11 10.77
C PRO A 328 1.41 -1.18 9.81
N SER A 329 1.99 -2.24 10.37
CA SER A 329 2.16 -3.50 9.65
C SER A 329 0.77 -3.93 9.18
N GLY A 330 0.48 -3.80 7.88
CA GLY A 330 -0.87 -4.02 7.34
C GLY A 330 -1.52 -2.85 6.60
N VAL A 331 -0.77 -1.85 6.13
CA VAL A 331 -1.17 -1.26 4.84
C VAL A 331 -0.98 -2.37 3.82
N ASP A 332 -2.06 -2.84 3.17
CA ASP A 332 -1.96 -3.79 2.07
C ASP A 332 -0.89 -3.26 1.10
N GLN A 333 0.27 -3.91 1.08
CA GLN A 333 1.33 -3.54 0.14
C GLN A 333 0.72 -3.73 -1.25
N PRO A 334 0.92 -2.77 -2.17
CA PRO A 334 0.33 -2.92 -3.50
C PRO A 334 0.84 -4.21 -4.12
N LEU A 335 -0.08 -4.99 -4.69
CA LEU A 335 0.28 -6.21 -5.42
C LEU A 335 1.28 -5.89 -6.54
N ALA A 336 1.13 -4.72 -7.16
CA ALA A 336 2.08 -4.17 -8.09
C ALA A 336 1.91 -2.64 -8.18
N THR A 337 2.96 -1.95 -8.62
CA THR A 337 2.84 -0.58 -9.12
C THR A 337 2.13 -0.56 -10.49
N ASP A 338 1.80 0.63 -11.00
CA ASP A 338 0.93 0.76 -12.18
C ASP A 338 1.61 0.48 -13.53
N GLY A 339 2.92 0.22 -13.53
CA GLY A 339 3.67 -0.13 -14.73
C GLY A 339 3.82 1.00 -15.73
N ARG A 340 3.71 2.25 -15.27
CA ARG A 340 3.86 3.45 -16.13
C ARG A 340 5.26 3.55 -16.74
N SER A 341 6.31 3.13 -16.04
CA SER A 341 7.69 3.23 -16.51
C SER A 341 8.01 2.23 -17.63
N SER A 342 7.24 1.14 -17.75
CA SER A 342 7.40 0.13 -18.81
C SER A 342 6.92 0.62 -20.19
N TYR A 343 6.73 1.93 -20.38
CA TYR A 343 6.24 2.53 -21.63
C TYR A 343 7.09 2.13 -22.85
N ARG A 344 8.42 2.00 -22.70
CA ARG A 344 9.33 1.67 -23.79
C ARG A 344 9.10 0.25 -24.29
N LEU A 345 9.02 -0.71 -23.35
CA LEU A 345 8.65 -2.09 -23.64
C LEU A 345 7.25 -2.15 -24.26
N LYS A 346 6.23 -1.60 -23.60
CA LYS A 346 4.83 -1.62 -24.05
C LYS A 346 4.66 -1.04 -25.47
N THR A 347 5.41 0.02 -25.81
CA THR A 347 5.41 0.62 -27.15
C THR A 347 6.00 -0.31 -28.21
N LYS A 348 7.11 -0.97 -27.91
CA LYS A 348 7.73 -1.95 -28.83
C LYS A 348 6.85 -3.18 -29.01
N LEU A 349 6.21 -3.67 -27.94
CA LEU A 349 5.22 -4.74 -28.02
C LEU A 349 4.01 -4.34 -28.87
N ALA A 350 3.48 -3.12 -28.69
CA ALA A 350 2.41 -2.60 -29.54
C ALA A 350 2.81 -2.53 -31.03
N SER A 351 4.06 -2.18 -31.31
CA SER A 351 4.61 -2.16 -32.67
C SER A 351 4.65 -3.56 -33.28
N LEU A 352 5.10 -4.57 -32.52
CA LEU A 352 5.09 -5.97 -32.92
C LEU A 352 3.67 -6.49 -33.19
N ARG A 353 2.70 -6.18 -32.33
CA ARG A 353 1.27 -6.52 -32.53
C ARG A 353 0.70 -5.87 -33.79
N ALA A 354 1.17 -4.69 -34.15
CA ALA A 354 0.82 -3.98 -35.38
C ALA A 354 1.59 -4.47 -36.63
N GLY A 355 2.39 -5.54 -36.51
CA GLY A 355 3.20 -6.09 -37.59
C GLY A 355 4.35 -5.18 -38.03
N GLN A 356 4.76 -4.22 -37.18
CA GLN A 356 5.90 -3.35 -37.43
C GLN A 356 7.18 -3.99 -36.90
N ALA A 357 8.30 -3.71 -37.56
CA ALA A 357 9.60 -4.18 -37.12
C ALA A 357 10.01 -3.48 -35.82
N ALA A 358 10.27 -4.26 -34.77
CA ALA A 358 10.76 -3.80 -33.48
C ALA A 358 11.49 -4.93 -32.74
N GLN A 359 12.33 -4.57 -31.77
CA GLN A 359 12.97 -5.50 -30.85
C GLN A 359 12.75 -5.02 -29.43
N ALA A 360 11.95 -5.78 -28.67
CA ALA A 360 11.75 -5.55 -27.24
C ALA A 360 12.72 -6.42 -26.43
N LYS A 361 13.39 -5.83 -25.45
CA LYS A 361 14.47 -6.47 -24.70
C LYS A 361 14.17 -6.50 -23.21
N ILE A 362 14.20 -7.68 -22.61
CA ILE A 362 14.05 -7.87 -21.16
C ILE A 362 15.32 -8.53 -20.63
N LEU A 363 15.91 -7.94 -19.61
CA LEU A 363 17.12 -8.46 -18.97
C LEU A 363 16.83 -8.90 -17.54
N PHE A 364 17.22 -10.12 -17.17
CA PHE A 364 17.13 -10.62 -15.80
C PHE A 364 18.48 -10.50 -15.09
N VAL A 365 18.47 -9.94 -13.88
CA VAL A 365 19.63 -9.85 -12.96
C VAL A 365 19.18 -10.08 -11.51
N GLY A 366 20.10 -10.47 -10.64
CA GLY A 366 19.80 -10.80 -9.26
C GLY A 366 20.30 -12.19 -8.88
N ASP A 367 19.60 -12.85 -7.95
CA ASP A 367 20.07 -14.11 -7.37
C ASP A 367 19.80 -15.34 -8.26
N SER A 368 19.84 -16.52 -7.62
CA SER A 368 19.49 -17.83 -8.20
C SER A 368 18.17 -17.89 -8.98
N TRP A 369 17.18 -17.04 -8.69
CA TRP A 369 15.91 -16.97 -9.43
C TRP A 369 16.11 -16.44 -10.84
N THR A 370 17.13 -15.60 -11.03
CA THR A 370 17.53 -15.06 -12.34
C THR A 370 18.75 -15.76 -12.94
N GLU A 371 19.55 -16.47 -12.12
CA GLU A 371 20.61 -17.34 -12.61
C GLU A 371 20.05 -18.64 -13.18
N ARG A 372 19.02 -19.22 -12.55
CA ARG A 372 18.43 -20.48 -13.01
C ARG A 372 17.57 -20.28 -14.25
N THR A 373 17.41 -21.36 -15.01
CA THR A 373 16.75 -21.33 -16.31
C THR A 373 15.23 -21.11 -16.22
N LEU A 374 14.57 -21.62 -15.18
CA LEU A 374 13.10 -21.73 -15.14
C LEU A 374 12.35 -20.40 -15.34
N ILE A 375 12.63 -19.38 -14.53
CA ILE A 375 11.90 -18.10 -14.59
C ILE A 375 12.17 -17.36 -15.91
N PRO A 376 13.44 -17.10 -16.32
CA PRO A 376 13.71 -16.45 -17.60
C PRO A 376 13.21 -17.25 -18.81
N GLN A 377 13.24 -18.60 -18.76
CA GLN A 377 12.73 -19.44 -19.84
C GLN A 377 11.20 -19.37 -19.95
N ALA A 378 10.46 -19.30 -18.83
CA ALA A 378 9.01 -19.12 -18.88
C ALA A 378 8.61 -17.83 -19.61
N PHE A 379 9.33 -16.73 -19.34
CA PHE A 379 9.17 -15.48 -20.08
C PHE A 379 9.52 -15.63 -21.56
N ALA A 380 10.65 -16.28 -21.87
CA ALA A 380 11.09 -16.53 -23.23
C ALA A 380 10.05 -17.35 -24.01
N ASP A 381 9.61 -18.49 -23.48
CA ASP A 381 8.65 -19.39 -24.12
C ASP A 381 7.34 -18.67 -24.43
N ALA A 382 6.77 -17.98 -23.43
CA ALA A 382 5.48 -17.31 -23.59
C ALA A 382 5.56 -16.10 -24.53
N LEU A 383 6.61 -15.27 -24.41
CA LEU A 383 6.75 -14.08 -25.25
C LEU A 383 7.20 -14.41 -26.67
N TYR A 384 8.05 -15.41 -26.87
CA TYR A 384 8.46 -15.83 -28.21
C TYR A 384 7.32 -16.50 -28.96
N ALA A 385 6.43 -17.21 -28.26
CA ALA A 385 5.21 -17.74 -28.88
C ALA A 385 4.30 -16.62 -29.44
N GLU A 386 4.24 -15.46 -28.79
CA GLU A 386 3.42 -14.33 -29.25
C GLU A 386 4.12 -13.45 -30.29
N PHE A 387 5.41 -13.17 -30.09
CA PHE A 387 6.13 -12.10 -30.80
C PHE A 387 7.32 -12.57 -31.64
N GLY A 388 7.71 -13.84 -31.51
CA GLY A 388 8.95 -14.36 -32.07
C GLY A 388 10.19 -13.99 -31.24
N GLN A 389 11.25 -14.77 -31.44
CA GLN A 389 12.55 -14.54 -30.82
C GLN A 389 13.38 -13.58 -31.68
N ALA A 390 13.68 -12.40 -31.13
CA ALA A 390 14.63 -11.47 -31.73
C ALA A 390 16.07 -11.99 -31.55
N SER A 391 16.49 -12.30 -30.32
CA SER A 391 17.84 -12.80 -30.00
C SER A 391 17.83 -13.62 -28.70
N THR A 392 18.93 -14.34 -28.42
CA THR A 392 19.18 -14.95 -27.11
C THR A 392 19.73 -13.94 -26.09
N GLY A 393 20.21 -12.78 -26.54
CA GLY A 393 20.69 -11.71 -25.66
C GLY A 393 21.94 -12.12 -24.86
N TRP A 394 21.98 -11.71 -23.58
CA TRP A 394 23.11 -11.96 -22.69
C TRP A 394 23.21 -13.44 -22.27
N ILE A 395 24.43 -13.98 -22.36
CA ILE A 395 24.81 -15.32 -21.95
C ILE A 395 26.03 -15.19 -21.05
N SER A 396 25.83 -15.38 -19.75
CA SER A 396 26.90 -15.41 -18.77
C SER A 396 27.94 -16.49 -19.09
N ALA A 397 29.21 -16.23 -18.77
CA ALA A 397 30.26 -17.24 -18.92
C ALA A 397 30.01 -18.37 -17.90
N GLY A 398 30.29 -18.15 -16.60
CA GLY A 398 30.14 -19.18 -15.57
C GLY A 398 30.96 -20.47 -15.82
N SER A 399 31.09 -21.35 -14.83
CA SER A 399 31.71 -22.68 -15.03
C SER A 399 30.68 -23.70 -15.54
N ASP A 400 31.12 -24.95 -15.79
CA ASP A 400 30.28 -26.03 -16.33
C ASP A 400 28.88 -26.06 -15.71
N ARG A 401 27.92 -25.65 -16.54
CA ARG A 401 26.53 -25.43 -16.16
C ARG A 401 25.81 -26.78 -16.11
N ASN A 402 25.20 -27.09 -14.97
CA ASN A 402 24.22 -28.17 -14.92
C ASN A 402 22.90 -27.72 -15.57
N ALA A 403 21.92 -28.61 -15.66
CA ALA A 403 20.64 -28.32 -16.31
C ALA A 403 19.87 -27.15 -15.67
N LEU A 404 20.15 -26.80 -14.40
CA LEU A 404 19.44 -25.75 -13.67
C LEU A 404 19.91 -24.34 -14.03
N VAL A 405 21.18 -24.17 -14.39
CA VAL A 405 21.81 -22.86 -14.66
C VAL A 405 22.26 -22.70 -16.11
N SER A 406 21.87 -23.65 -16.97
CA SER A 406 22.15 -23.63 -18.41
C SER A 406 21.62 -22.36 -19.09
N PRO A 407 22.22 -21.91 -20.21
CA PRO A 407 21.64 -20.83 -21.00
C PRO A 407 20.21 -21.16 -21.41
N ILE A 408 19.41 -20.13 -21.65
CA ILE A 408 18.03 -20.29 -22.15
C ILE A 408 18.03 -20.65 -23.65
N ASN A 409 16.84 -20.95 -24.18
CA ASN A 409 16.57 -21.12 -25.62
C ASN A 409 17.33 -22.28 -26.27
N GLY A 410 17.67 -23.30 -25.48
CA GLY A 410 18.40 -24.47 -25.95
C GLY A 410 19.84 -24.19 -26.37
N VAL A 411 20.41 -23.04 -26.01
CA VAL A 411 21.83 -22.76 -26.18
C VAL A 411 22.64 -23.68 -25.28
N THR A 412 23.65 -24.33 -25.85
CA THR A 412 24.54 -25.23 -25.10
C THR A 412 25.78 -24.49 -24.65
N TYR A 413 26.25 -24.78 -23.44
CA TYR A 413 27.48 -24.21 -22.91
C TYR A 413 28.34 -25.28 -22.25
N SER A 414 29.65 -25.23 -22.50
CA SER A 414 30.62 -26.11 -21.85
C SER A 414 31.95 -25.39 -21.64
N THR A 415 32.66 -25.77 -20.59
CA THR A 415 33.96 -25.24 -20.22
C THR A 415 34.89 -26.38 -19.79
N SER A 416 36.19 -26.14 -19.75
CA SER A 416 37.16 -27.06 -19.17
C SER A 416 38.43 -26.28 -18.84
N GLY A 417 39.03 -26.56 -17.69
CA GLY A 417 40.30 -25.95 -17.26
C GLY A 417 40.21 -24.47 -16.85
N PHE A 418 39.03 -23.86 -16.91
CA PHE A 418 38.75 -22.55 -16.34
C PHE A 418 38.34 -22.68 -14.86
N THR A 419 38.72 -21.68 -14.06
CA THR A 419 38.23 -21.48 -12.69
C THR A 419 37.10 -20.46 -12.69
N LEU A 420 35.98 -20.77 -12.05
CA LEU A 420 34.94 -19.78 -11.75
C LEU A 420 35.47 -18.78 -10.74
N LEU A 421 35.37 -17.50 -11.06
CA LEU A 421 35.52 -16.41 -10.13
C LEU A 421 34.13 -15.86 -9.84
N ASP A 422 33.76 -15.89 -8.57
CA ASP A 422 32.47 -15.41 -8.09
C ASP A 422 32.65 -14.08 -7.37
N GLU A 423 31.74 -13.13 -7.61
CA GLU A 423 31.71 -11.79 -7.01
C GLU A 423 33.03 -11.00 -7.08
N VAL A 424 33.66 -11.04 -8.24
CA VAL A 424 34.99 -10.46 -8.45
C VAL A 424 35.01 -8.98 -8.10
N ALA A 425 36.01 -8.55 -7.31
CA ALA A 425 36.10 -7.21 -6.72
C ALA A 425 36.12 -6.05 -7.72
N SER A 426 36.60 -6.29 -8.95
CA SER A 426 36.75 -5.27 -9.98
C SER A 426 36.88 -5.92 -11.36
N ALA A 427 36.39 -5.24 -12.40
CA ALA A 427 36.32 -5.75 -13.76
C ALA A 427 35.63 -7.12 -13.75
N THR A 428 34.32 -7.08 -13.51
CA THR A 428 33.44 -8.23 -13.42
C THR A 428 32.40 -8.24 -14.55
N SER A 429 31.60 -9.29 -14.65
CA SER A 429 30.53 -9.40 -15.66
C SER A 429 29.24 -8.68 -15.23
N LEU A 430 28.28 -8.61 -16.14
CA LEU A 430 26.91 -8.22 -15.84
C LEU A 430 26.35 -9.03 -14.66
N ASP A 431 26.57 -10.33 -14.65
CA ASP A 431 26.20 -11.27 -13.58
C ASP A 431 27.25 -11.37 -12.45
N ILE A 432 28.14 -10.39 -12.32
CA ILE A 432 29.18 -10.31 -11.26
C ILE A 432 30.07 -11.55 -11.12
N SER A 433 30.13 -12.41 -12.14
CA SER A 433 30.89 -13.66 -12.18
C SER A 433 31.83 -13.70 -13.40
N ALA A 434 32.82 -14.59 -13.40
CA ALA A 434 33.68 -14.76 -14.58
C ALA A 434 34.33 -16.14 -14.60
N ILE A 435 34.85 -16.55 -15.76
CA ILE A 435 35.79 -17.67 -15.82
C ILE A 435 37.21 -17.16 -16.06
N GLN A 436 38.19 -17.72 -15.35
CA GLN A 436 39.59 -17.31 -15.46
C GLN A 436 40.54 -18.51 -15.59
N ALA A 437 41.58 -18.35 -16.41
CA ALA A 437 42.70 -19.28 -16.47
C ALA A 437 44.00 -18.56 -16.86
N THR A 438 45.13 -19.11 -16.42
CA THR A 438 46.48 -18.61 -16.74
C THR A 438 47.30 -19.59 -17.59
N GLY A 439 46.81 -20.83 -17.73
CA GLY A 439 47.43 -21.86 -18.57
C GLY A 439 47.00 -21.78 -20.04
N THR A 440 47.34 -22.82 -20.79
CA THR A 440 47.06 -22.91 -22.24
C THR A 440 46.01 -23.95 -22.62
N SER A 441 45.58 -24.78 -21.66
CA SER A 441 44.71 -25.94 -21.93
C SER A 441 43.23 -25.69 -21.70
N ALA A 442 42.85 -24.52 -21.19
CA ALA A 442 41.45 -24.21 -20.93
C ALA A 442 40.69 -23.96 -22.23
N THR A 443 39.42 -24.37 -22.24
CA THR A 443 38.52 -24.28 -23.39
C THR A 443 37.11 -23.91 -22.95
N ALA A 444 36.38 -23.19 -23.79
CA ALA A 444 34.95 -22.97 -23.63
C ALA A 444 34.24 -23.10 -24.99
N SER A 445 32.99 -23.51 -25.00
CA SER A 445 32.19 -23.60 -26.23
C SER A 445 30.74 -23.21 -25.97
N ILE A 446 30.21 -22.33 -26.81
CA ILE A 446 28.79 -21.97 -26.88
C ILE A 446 28.26 -22.53 -28.17
N GLY A 447 27.28 -23.43 -28.09
CA GLY A 447 26.67 -24.07 -29.25
C GLY A 447 25.20 -23.78 -29.36
N ASN A 448 24.64 -24.07 -30.54
CA ASN A 448 23.24 -23.83 -30.87
C ASN A 448 22.80 -22.36 -30.70
N LEU A 449 23.73 -21.43 -30.89
CA LEU A 449 23.47 -20.00 -30.73
C LEU A 449 23.01 -19.38 -32.06
N VAL A 450 21.73 -19.05 -32.18
CA VAL A 450 21.25 -18.30 -33.35
C VAL A 450 21.66 -16.83 -33.21
N ALA A 451 22.48 -16.32 -34.12
CA ALA A 451 23.05 -14.97 -34.04
C ALA A 451 23.52 -14.45 -35.41
N GLU A 452 23.49 -13.14 -35.62
CA GLU A 452 24.16 -12.45 -36.76
C GLU A 452 25.47 -11.77 -36.31
N SER A 453 25.56 -11.44 -35.02
CA SER A 453 26.80 -11.05 -34.35
C SER A 453 26.84 -11.55 -32.90
N VAL A 454 28.05 -11.72 -32.39
CA VAL A 454 28.33 -12.11 -31.01
C VAL A 454 29.48 -11.26 -30.48
N SER A 455 29.27 -10.59 -29.34
CA SER A 455 30.35 -9.95 -28.59
C SER A 455 30.86 -10.89 -27.51
N ILE A 456 32.18 -11.09 -27.44
CA ILE A 456 32.86 -11.78 -26.33
C ILE A 456 33.40 -10.70 -25.39
N TYR A 457 32.90 -10.63 -24.15
CA TYR A 457 33.42 -9.72 -23.14
C TYR A 457 34.52 -10.41 -22.33
N SER A 458 35.65 -9.73 -22.17
CA SER A 458 36.86 -10.29 -21.55
C SER A 458 37.67 -9.24 -20.81
N TYR A 459 38.52 -9.69 -19.89
CA TYR A 459 39.48 -8.85 -19.19
C TYR A 459 40.62 -8.41 -20.10
N ASP A 460 40.86 -7.11 -20.16
CA ASP A 460 41.90 -6.50 -20.99
C ASP A 460 43.27 -6.54 -20.30
N GLY A 461 43.73 -7.75 -19.96
CA GLY A 461 45.00 -8.02 -19.29
C GLY A 461 46.16 -8.30 -20.23
N ASP A 462 47.06 -9.18 -19.80
CA ASP A 462 48.21 -9.69 -20.57
C ASP A 462 47.96 -11.07 -21.21
N GLY A 463 46.76 -11.61 -21.02
CA GLY A 463 46.35 -12.90 -21.55
C GLY A 463 46.09 -12.89 -23.05
N THR A 464 46.14 -14.08 -23.66
CA THR A 464 45.73 -14.32 -25.05
C THR A 464 44.77 -15.49 -25.09
N PHE A 465 43.61 -15.30 -25.71
CA PHE A 465 42.71 -16.39 -26.06
C PHE A 465 42.53 -16.43 -27.57
N ARG A 466 41.97 -17.53 -28.07
CA ARG A 466 41.55 -17.64 -29.46
C ARG A 466 40.10 -18.03 -29.51
N TYR A 467 39.40 -17.58 -30.55
CA TYR A 467 38.06 -18.06 -30.84
C TYR A 467 37.95 -18.57 -32.27
N ARG A 468 36.94 -19.40 -32.56
CA ARG A 468 36.52 -19.72 -33.93
C ARG A 468 35.01 -19.90 -33.99
N VAL A 469 34.46 -19.75 -35.18
CA VAL A 469 33.03 -19.96 -35.48
C VAL A 469 32.88 -21.22 -36.30
N ASP A 470 31.96 -22.11 -35.93
CA ASP A 470 31.54 -23.31 -36.67
C ASP A 470 32.70 -24.23 -37.11
N GLY A 471 33.68 -24.42 -36.23
CA GLY A 471 34.87 -25.23 -36.54
C GLY A 471 35.81 -24.61 -37.58
N GLY A 472 35.63 -23.32 -37.89
CA GLY A 472 36.45 -22.54 -38.82
C GLY A 472 37.86 -22.22 -38.29
N THR A 473 38.45 -21.16 -38.82
CA THR A 473 39.83 -20.76 -38.48
C THR A 473 39.88 -20.07 -37.13
N TRP A 474 40.89 -20.40 -36.32
CA TRP A 474 41.17 -19.72 -35.06
C TRP A 474 41.63 -18.28 -35.27
N VAL A 475 41.03 -17.36 -34.53
CA VAL A 475 41.37 -15.94 -34.47
C VAL A 475 41.92 -15.65 -33.07
N SER A 476 43.11 -15.07 -32.98
CA SER A 476 43.73 -14.69 -31.70
C SER A 476 43.24 -13.33 -31.23
N VAL A 477 42.95 -13.24 -29.93
CA VAL A 477 42.63 -12.01 -29.20
C VAL A 477 43.68 -11.86 -28.09
N VAL A 478 44.41 -10.76 -28.13
CA VAL A 478 45.46 -10.43 -27.16
C VAL A 478 44.96 -9.25 -26.33
N GLY A 479 45.04 -9.36 -25.00
CA GLY A 479 44.69 -8.26 -24.12
C GLY A 479 45.59 -7.03 -24.34
N GLY A 480 45.00 -5.85 -24.24
CA GLY A 480 45.62 -4.54 -24.40
C GLY A 480 46.32 -4.01 -23.15
N GLY A 481 46.07 -4.62 -21.98
CA GLY A 481 46.74 -4.31 -20.72
C GLY A 481 46.16 -3.14 -19.93
N SER A 482 44.93 -2.68 -20.22
CA SER A 482 44.26 -1.65 -19.40
C SER A 482 43.84 -2.17 -18.02
N GLY A 483 43.56 -3.47 -17.90
CA GLY A 483 42.99 -4.05 -16.68
C GLY A 483 41.49 -3.85 -16.53
N ASP A 484 40.82 -3.31 -17.56
CA ASP A 484 39.37 -3.10 -17.57
C ASP A 484 38.65 -4.18 -18.40
N THR A 485 37.33 -4.05 -18.51
CA THR A 485 36.52 -4.85 -19.44
C THR A 485 36.72 -4.38 -20.88
N THR A 486 36.95 -5.32 -21.80
CA THR A 486 36.94 -5.09 -23.25
C THR A 486 36.02 -6.09 -23.95
N LYS A 487 35.75 -5.87 -25.23
CA LYS A 487 34.95 -6.78 -26.05
C LYS A 487 35.59 -7.08 -27.40
N THR A 488 35.37 -8.29 -27.89
CA THR A 488 35.68 -8.71 -29.26
C THR A 488 34.40 -9.03 -30.01
N ASP A 489 34.14 -8.31 -31.10
CA ASP A 489 32.93 -8.50 -31.91
C ASP A 489 33.16 -9.48 -33.07
N ILE A 490 32.34 -10.52 -33.12
CA ILE A 490 32.18 -11.42 -34.25
C ILE A 490 30.98 -10.93 -35.04
N THR A 491 31.17 -10.52 -36.30
CA THR A 491 30.12 -9.91 -37.13
C THR A 491 29.95 -10.61 -38.47
N GLY A 492 28.79 -10.43 -39.10
CA GLY A 492 28.51 -10.98 -40.43
C GLY A 492 28.19 -12.48 -40.42
N LEU A 493 27.72 -13.01 -39.28
CA LEU A 493 27.20 -14.37 -39.20
C LEU A 493 25.86 -14.43 -39.94
N THR A 494 25.54 -15.60 -40.49
CA THR A 494 24.22 -15.84 -41.08
C THR A 494 23.19 -16.02 -39.96
N ASP A 495 21.93 -15.65 -40.18
CA ASP A 495 20.89 -15.84 -39.16
C ASP A 495 20.50 -17.32 -38.98
N THR A 496 21.40 -18.09 -38.39
CA THR A 496 21.35 -19.54 -38.20
C THR A 496 22.02 -19.92 -36.88
N ALA A 497 21.84 -21.16 -36.43
CA ALA A 497 22.54 -21.66 -35.24
C ALA A 497 24.06 -21.79 -35.50
N HIS A 498 24.86 -21.24 -34.59
CA HIS A 498 26.31 -21.23 -34.63
C HIS A 498 26.93 -21.88 -33.39
N THR A 499 28.20 -22.26 -33.53
CA THR A 499 29.07 -22.65 -32.41
C THR A 499 30.27 -21.72 -32.32
N ILE A 500 30.49 -21.14 -31.14
CA ILE A 500 31.67 -20.33 -30.80
C ILE A 500 32.56 -21.15 -29.88
N ASP A 501 33.73 -21.57 -30.36
CA ASP A 501 34.74 -22.25 -29.55
C ASP A 501 35.82 -21.26 -29.11
N ILE A 502 36.32 -21.42 -27.89
CA ILE A 502 37.42 -20.66 -27.30
C ILE A 502 38.49 -21.63 -26.78
N ASP A 503 39.76 -21.31 -27.03
CA ASP A 503 40.91 -21.95 -26.38
C ASP A 503 42.00 -20.97 -25.97
N LEU A 504 42.90 -21.41 -25.09
CA LEU A 504 44.02 -20.60 -24.60
C LEU A 504 45.37 -21.01 -25.21
N THR A 505 45.38 -21.59 -26.41
CA THR A 505 46.64 -22.01 -27.04
C THR A 505 47.53 -20.78 -27.30
N GLY A 506 48.74 -20.80 -26.73
CA GLY A 506 49.69 -19.70 -26.83
C GLY A 506 49.54 -18.61 -25.76
N ASN A 507 48.62 -18.78 -24.82
CA ASN A 507 48.49 -17.88 -23.68
C ASN A 507 49.75 -17.90 -22.79
N THR A 508 50.16 -16.72 -22.33
CA THR A 508 51.25 -16.55 -21.35
C THR A 508 50.85 -15.69 -20.14
N GLY A 509 49.61 -15.20 -20.12
CA GLY A 509 49.10 -14.27 -19.11
C GLY A 509 47.78 -14.73 -18.51
N THR A 510 47.02 -13.79 -17.94
CA THR A 510 45.70 -14.08 -17.37
C THR A 510 44.60 -13.82 -18.39
N VAL A 511 43.84 -14.87 -18.74
CA VAL A 511 42.61 -14.73 -19.50
C VAL A 511 41.43 -14.84 -18.56
N ARG A 512 40.52 -13.87 -18.64
CA ARG A 512 39.22 -13.92 -17.98
C ARG A 512 38.12 -13.56 -18.98
N ILE A 513 37.06 -14.37 -19.02
CA ILE A 513 35.88 -14.17 -19.87
C ILE A 513 34.69 -13.85 -18.96
N PHE A 514 33.99 -12.76 -19.27
CA PHE A 514 32.86 -12.26 -18.49
C PHE A 514 31.53 -12.81 -18.98
N GLY A 515 31.39 -12.92 -20.29
CA GLY A 515 30.15 -13.38 -20.90
C GLY A 515 30.10 -13.06 -22.38
N PHE A 516 28.93 -13.30 -22.94
CA PHE A 516 28.67 -13.18 -24.36
C PHE A 516 27.37 -12.44 -24.58
N TYR A 517 27.31 -11.65 -25.65
CA TYR A 517 26.09 -10.98 -26.05
C TYR A 517 25.76 -11.33 -27.49
N SER A 518 24.62 -12.00 -27.67
CA SER A 518 24.11 -12.41 -28.98
C SER A 518 23.21 -11.33 -29.55
N GLN A 519 23.42 -11.01 -30.83
CA GLN A 519 22.70 -9.95 -31.52
C GLN A 519 22.19 -10.44 -32.88
N ARG A 520 21.00 -9.97 -33.24
CA ARG A 520 20.31 -10.26 -34.50
C ARG A 520 19.50 -9.02 -34.90
N SER A 521 19.10 -8.93 -36.15
CA SER A 521 18.21 -7.90 -36.70
C SER A 521 16.73 -8.34 -36.75
N ALA A 522 16.45 -9.60 -36.38
CA ALA A 522 15.11 -10.18 -36.37
C ALA A 522 14.16 -9.43 -35.42
N SER A 523 12.94 -9.15 -35.88
CA SER A 523 11.91 -8.57 -34.99
C SER A 523 11.41 -9.59 -33.98
N GLY A 524 11.04 -9.12 -32.78
CA GLY A 524 10.52 -9.95 -31.71
C GLY A 524 11.06 -9.55 -30.35
N ILE A 525 11.25 -10.54 -29.48
CA ILE A 525 11.69 -10.35 -28.09
C ILE A 525 13.08 -10.94 -27.88
N GLU A 526 13.90 -10.22 -27.13
CA GLU A 526 15.16 -10.70 -26.58
C GLU A 526 15.00 -10.84 -25.06
N ILE A 527 15.39 -12.00 -24.52
CA ILE A 527 15.45 -12.23 -23.08
C ILE A 527 16.90 -12.50 -22.72
N GLY A 528 17.53 -11.59 -21.97
CA GLY A 528 18.89 -11.78 -21.46
C GLY A 528 18.86 -12.37 -20.04
N LYS A 529 19.79 -13.28 -19.74
CA LYS A 529 19.90 -13.91 -18.41
C LYS A 529 21.27 -13.65 -17.78
N GLY A 530 21.33 -12.73 -16.82
CA GLY A 530 22.53 -12.30 -16.11
C GLY A 530 22.40 -12.37 -14.59
N GLY A 531 21.78 -13.42 -14.04
CA GLY A 531 21.76 -13.65 -12.59
C GLY A 531 22.95 -14.44 -12.07
N ASN A 532 23.18 -14.37 -10.75
CA ASN A 532 24.22 -15.11 -10.04
C ASN A 532 23.68 -15.75 -8.76
N GLY A 533 23.93 -17.05 -8.57
CA GLY A 533 23.37 -17.82 -7.48
C GLY A 533 23.92 -17.43 -6.11
N SER A 534 23.10 -17.52 -5.07
CA SER A 534 23.48 -17.28 -3.66
C SER A 534 23.86 -15.83 -3.31
N THR A 535 23.72 -14.88 -4.23
CA THR A 535 24.08 -13.49 -3.98
C THR A 535 23.00 -12.74 -3.18
N GLU A 536 23.45 -11.81 -2.36
CA GLU A 536 22.69 -10.81 -1.60
C GLU A 536 22.72 -9.44 -2.31
N ALA A 537 21.81 -8.54 -1.94
CA ALA A 537 21.78 -7.17 -2.45
C ALA A 537 23.09 -6.42 -2.18
N SER A 538 23.77 -6.71 -1.06
CA SER A 538 25.03 -6.07 -0.68
C SER A 538 26.17 -6.34 -1.67
N GLN A 539 26.19 -7.55 -2.26
CA GLN A 539 27.20 -7.96 -3.24
C GLN A 539 26.94 -7.31 -4.61
N TRP A 540 25.68 -7.21 -5.02
CA TRP A 540 25.27 -6.44 -6.20
C TRP A 540 25.59 -4.96 -6.04
N ALA A 541 25.26 -4.35 -4.90
CA ALA A 541 25.59 -2.96 -4.60
C ALA A 541 27.09 -2.68 -4.71
N ALA A 542 27.92 -3.59 -4.19
CA ALA A 542 29.38 -3.44 -4.21
C ALA A 542 30.00 -3.58 -5.62
N ARG A 543 29.25 -4.02 -6.62
CA ARG A 543 29.68 -4.23 -8.02
C ARG A 543 28.79 -3.52 -9.04
N ALA A 544 27.91 -2.65 -8.58
CA ALA A 544 26.84 -2.11 -9.39
C ALA A 544 27.37 -1.32 -10.60
N GLU A 545 28.43 -0.53 -10.43
CA GLU A 545 29.09 0.21 -11.52
C GLU A 545 29.64 -0.72 -12.62
N ASP A 546 30.44 -1.72 -12.24
CA ASP A 546 31.02 -2.69 -13.18
C ASP A 546 29.95 -3.51 -13.90
N SER A 547 28.91 -3.93 -13.17
CA SER A 547 27.78 -4.69 -13.71
C SER A 547 26.91 -3.84 -14.64
N ALA A 548 26.67 -2.57 -14.29
CA ALA A 548 25.87 -1.65 -15.11
C ALA A 548 26.57 -1.23 -16.41
N ALA A 549 27.90 -1.36 -16.51
CA ALA A 549 28.69 -0.97 -17.68
C ALA A 549 28.29 -1.69 -18.99
N TYR A 550 27.58 -2.82 -18.90
CA TYR A 550 27.10 -3.58 -20.06
C TYR A 550 25.75 -3.06 -20.59
N LEU A 551 24.99 -2.33 -19.77
CA LEU A 551 23.63 -1.91 -20.12
C LEU A 551 23.56 -0.97 -21.34
N PRO A 552 24.51 -0.07 -21.61
CA PRO A 552 24.50 0.73 -22.84
C PRO A 552 24.64 -0.10 -24.12
N ASP A 553 25.38 -1.23 -24.08
CA ASP A 553 25.50 -2.15 -25.20
C ASP A 553 24.24 -3.02 -25.37
N ILE A 554 23.60 -3.40 -24.27
CA ILE A 554 22.38 -4.20 -24.27
C ILE A 554 21.16 -3.36 -24.68
N ASP A 555 21.06 -2.14 -24.14
CA ASP A 555 19.91 -1.23 -24.25
C ASP A 555 18.57 -1.91 -23.87
N PRO A 556 18.43 -2.45 -22.64
CA PRO A 556 17.24 -3.21 -22.25
C PRO A 556 16.01 -2.30 -22.10
N ASP A 557 14.82 -2.74 -22.51
CA ASP A 557 13.58 -1.99 -22.30
C ASP A 557 13.01 -2.18 -20.89
N MET A 558 13.29 -3.35 -20.31
CA MET A 558 12.94 -3.72 -18.96
C MET A 558 14.08 -4.53 -18.34
N ILE A 559 14.39 -4.24 -17.08
CA ILE A 559 15.30 -5.01 -16.25
C ILE A 559 14.47 -5.61 -15.13
N VAL A 560 14.50 -6.93 -14.98
CA VAL A 560 13.84 -7.65 -13.90
C VAL A 560 14.88 -7.98 -12.85
N VAL A 561 14.63 -7.53 -11.62
CA VAL A 561 15.52 -7.74 -10.47
C VAL A 561 14.81 -8.60 -9.45
N ILE A 562 15.45 -9.71 -9.06
CA ILE A 562 14.95 -10.60 -8.01
C ILE A 562 16.06 -10.86 -6.99
N LEU A 563 15.90 -10.30 -5.79
CA LEU A 563 16.81 -10.39 -4.65
C LEU A 563 15.99 -10.40 -3.35
N GLY A 564 16.62 -10.78 -2.23
CA GLY A 564 15.98 -10.81 -0.92
C GLY A 564 15.92 -12.21 -0.29
N THR A 565 15.95 -13.28 -1.11
CA THR A 565 15.94 -14.66 -0.58
C THR A 565 17.19 -14.93 0.26
N ASN A 566 18.38 -14.68 -0.28
CA ASN A 566 19.64 -14.92 0.43
C ASN A 566 19.89 -13.88 1.52
N ASP A 567 19.48 -12.63 1.31
CA ASP A 567 19.54 -11.57 2.33
C ASP A 567 18.73 -11.96 3.58
N SER A 568 17.53 -12.53 3.36
CA SER A 568 16.67 -13.03 4.42
C SER A 568 17.35 -14.20 5.15
N ASP A 569 17.85 -15.20 4.42
CA ASP A 569 18.57 -16.34 5.00
C ASP A 569 19.77 -15.92 5.88
N SER A 570 20.46 -14.84 5.49
CA SER A 570 21.56 -14.24 6.24
C SER A 570 21.11 -13.32 7.39
N GLY A 571 19.80 -13.07 7.53
CA GLY A 571 19.22 -12.23 8.57
C GLY A 571 19.51 -10.73 8.38
N VAL A 572 19.68 -10.27 7.14
CA VAL A 572 19.97 -8.87 6.82
C VAL A 572 18.78 -7.99 7.23
N SER A 573 19.01 -6.95 8.03
CA SER A 573 17.91 -6.04 8.40
C SER A 573 17.29 -5.36 7.16
N SER A 574 15.98 -5.10 7.17
CA SER A 574 15.25 -4.38 6.11
C SER A 574 15.90 -3.05 5.72
N ASN A 575 16.45 -2.30 6.68
CA ASN A 575 17.20 -1.05 6.41
C ASN A 575 18.51 -1.28 5.62
N ALA A 576 19.26 -2.32 5.96
CA ALA A 576 20.51 -2.65 5.25
C ALA A 576 20.22 -3.16 3.84
N PHE A 577 19.21 -4.02 3.70
CA PHE A 577 18.73 -4.50 2.40
C PHE A 577 18.29 -3.32 1.51
N LYS A 578 17.47 -2.41 2.05
CA LYS A 578 17.04 -1.18 1.34
C LYS A 578 18.24 -0.36 0.84
N ALA A 579 19.20 -0.08 1.71
CA ALA A 579 20.37 0.71 1.34
C ALA A 579 21.21 0.06 0.22
N SER A 580 21.38 -1.26 0.25
CA SER A 580 22.05 -2.00 -0.82
C SER A 580 21.25 -1.98 -2.13
N MET A 581 19.94 -2.21 -2.07
CA MET A 581 19.08 -2.13 -3.24
C MET A 581 19.08 -0.73 -3.85
N GLU A 582 18.97 0.35 -3.08
CA GLU A 582 19.04 1.72 -3.58
C GLU A 582 20.37 2.01 -4.30
N SER A 583 21.49 1.58 -3.72
CA SER A 583 22.82 1.72 -4.34
C SER A 583 22.91 0.96 -5.65
N PHE A 584 22.39 -0.26 -5.70
CA PHE A 584 22.40 -1.09 -6.90
C PHE A 584 21.52 -0.49 -8.01
N ILE A 585 20.27 -0.14 -7.68
CA ILE A 585 19.29 0.39 -8.63
C ILE A 585 19.71 1.77 -9.16
N SER A 586 20.39 2.58 -8.35
CA SER A 586 20.90 3.89 -8.79
C SER A 586 21.89 3.78 -9.95
N GLU A 587 22.86 2.87 -9.88
CA GLU A 587 23.84 2.67 -10.98
C GLU A 587 23.17 2.12 -12.24
N TYR A 588 22.22 1.21 -12.08
CA TYR A 588 21.46 0.64 -13.20
C TYR A 588 20.58 1.70 -13.89
N THR A 589 19.90 2.55 -13.11
CA THR A 589 19.10 3.65 -13.64
C THR A 589 19.99 4.69 -14.34
N ALA A 590 21.20 4.94 -13.81
CA ALA A 590 22.14 5.85 -14.45
C ALA A 590 22.65 5.32 -15.81
N ALA A 591 22.94 4.02 -15.90
CA ALA A 591 23.42 3.39 -17.13
C ALA A 591 22.32 3.10 -18.16
N ALA A 592 21.08 2.89 -17.73
CA ALA A 592 19.92 2.60 -18.58
C ALA A 592 18.69 3.45 -18.19
N PRO A 593 18.73 4.79 -18.35
CA PRO A 593 17.71 5.71 -17.82
C PRO A 593 16.32 5.59 -18.49
N GLN A 594 16.20 4.77 -19.55
CA GLN A 594 14.95 4.52 -20.25
C GLN A 594 14.41 3.10 -20.05
N ALA A 595 15.14 2.25 -19.32
CA ALA A 595 14.67 0.92 -18.97
C ALA A 595 13.80 1.00 -17.73
N SER A 596 12.64 0.33 -17.73
CA SER A 596 11.91 0.11 -16.47
C SER A 596 12.60 -0.97 -15.66
N ILE A 597 12.88 -0.72 -14.38
CA ILE A 597 13.41 -1.71 -13.46
C ILE A 597 12.24 -2.27 -12.64
N VAL A 598 11.90 -3.54 -12.87
CA VAL A 598 10.84 -4.24 -12.11
C VAL A 598 11.50 -5.03 -10.98
N LEU A 599 11.28 -4.59 -9.75
CA LEU A 599 11.68 -5.29 -8.53
C LEU A 599 10.63 -6.34 -8.21
N ILE A 600 11.00 -7.62 -8.20
CA ILE A 600 10.10 -8.70 -7.80
C ILE A 600 10.40 -9.06 -6.35
N ALA A 601 9.44 -8.81 -5.45
CA ALA A 601 9.56 -9.21 -4.05
C ALA A 601 9.29 -10.73 -3.92
N PRO A 602 10.27 -11.54 -3.48
CA PRO A 602 10.09 -12.98 -3.34
C PRO A 602 9.07 -13.32 -2.24
N PRO A 603 8.23 -14.35 -2.44
CA PRO A 603 7.27 -14.82 -1.43
C PRO A 603 7.93 -15.62 -0.31
N ASP A 604 7.20 -15.82 0.79
CA ASP A 604 7.61 -16.70 1.89
C ASP A 604 7.97 -18.09 1.37
N ASN A 605 9.21 -18.49 1.62
CA ASN A 605 9.84 -19.71 1.13
C ASN A 605 9.96 -20.80 2.23
N GLY A 606 9.44 -20.53 3.44
CA GLY A 606 9.44 -21.46 4.56
C GLY A 606 10.78 -21.57 5.29
N GLU A 607 11.79 -20.79 4.88
CA GLU A 607 13.06 -20.65 5.60
C GLU A 607 12.96 -19.54 6.65
N ALA A 608 13.74 -19.67 7.71
CA ALA A 608 13.81 -18.65 8.76
C ALA A 608 14.91 -17.62 8.46
N PRO A 609 14.69 -16.32 8.76
CA PRO A 609 13.49 -15.74 9.38
C PRO A 609 12.44 -15.29 8.33
N ALA A 610 11.33 -16.03 8.25
CA ALA A 610 10.23 -15.77 7.31
C ALA A 610 9.67 -14.33 7.37
N SER A 611 9.83 -13.62 8.50
CA SER A 611 9.37 -12.24 8.65
C SER A 611 10.10 -11.23 7.75
N LEU A 612 11.32 -11.52 7.31
CA LEU A 612 12.12 -10.52 6.57
C LEU A 612 11.65 -10.36 5.12
N LEU A 613 11.10 -11.37 4.45
CA LEU A 613 10.65 -11.25 3.06
C LEU A 613 9.46 -10.29 2.93
N ALA A 614 8.51 -10.35 3.87
CA ALA A 614 7.41 -9.39 3.95
C ALA A 614 7.90 -7.96 4.24
N GLU A 615 8.87 -7.80 5.14
CA GLU A 615 9.53 -6.51 5.38
C GLU A 615 10.26 -6.00 4.13
N TYR A 616 10.92 -6.89 3.38
CA TYR A 616 11.62 -6.56 2.16
C TYR A 616 10.66 -6.09 1.06
N ALA A 617 9.50 -6.73 0.92
CA ALA A 617 8.45 -6.26 0.00
C ALA A 617 8.06 -4.81 0.30
N GLY A 618 7.90 -4.46 1.58
CA GLY A 618 7.64 -3.08 2.01
C GLY A 618 8.76 -2.10 1.65
N VAL A 619 10.03 -2.48 1.78
CA VAL A 619 11.13 -1.58 1.37
C VAL A 619 11.28 -1.48 -0.15
N LEU A 620 11.00 -2.54 -0.90
CA LEU A 620 11.00 -2.50 -2.38
C LEU A 620 9.89 -1.57 -2.90
N ASN A 621 8.72 -1.55 -2.25
CA ASN A 621 7.68 -0.56 -2.54
C ASN A 621 8.17 0.87 -2.31
N GLN A 622 8.83 1.14 -1.18
CA GLN A 622 9.40 2.47 -0.91
C GLN A 622 10.42 2.90 -1.96
N ILE A 623 11.24 1.97 -2.45
CA ILE A 623 12.21 2.25 -3.52
C ILE A 623 11.46 2.61 -4.81
N ALA A 624 10.46 1.81 -5.21
CA ALA A 624 9.66 2.07 -6.41
C ALA A 624 8.92 3.42 -6.35
N GLU A 625 8.37 3.79 -5.18
CA GLU A 625 7.74 5.10 -4.98
C GLU A 625 8.72 6.28 -5.06
N SER A 626 10.00 6.03 -4.76
CA SER A 626 11.04 7.06 -4.73
C SER A 626 11.75 7.29 -6.08
N GLN A 627 11.57 6.41 -7.07
CA GLN A 627 12.31 6.43 -8.32
C GLN A 627 11.39 6.19 -9.54
N ASP A 628 11.35 7.16 -10.46
CA ASP A 628 10.40 7.20 -11.59
C ASP A 628 10.41 5.98 -12.52
N MET A 629 11.58 5.34 -12.69
CA MET A 629 11.77 4.21 -13.60
C MET A 629 11.73 2.85 -12.91
N VAL A 630 11.31 2.81 -11.64
CA VAL A 630 11.30 1.60 -10.82
C VAL A 630 9.86 1.18 -10.52
N GLU A 631 9.57 -0.11 -10.68
CA GLU A 631 8.27 -0.72 -10.45
C GLU A 631 8.41 -1.87 -9.46
N LEU A 632 7.33 -2.20 -8.75
CA LEU A 632 7.25 -3.34 -7.85
C LEU A 632 6.29 -4.39 -8.41
N LEU A 633 6.72 -5.64 -8.45
CA LEU A 633 5.86 -6.81 -8.51
C LEU A 633 5.93 -7.54 -7.16
N ASN A 634 4.89 -7.43 -6.35
CA ASN A 634 4.91 -7.99 -5.01
C ASN A 634 4.36 -9.42 -4.99
N ILE A 635 5.21 -10.40 -5.30
CA ILE A 635 4.79 -11.82 -5.27
C ILE A 635 4.48 -12.26 -3.85
N GLU A 636 5.19 -11.71 -2.85
CA GLU A 636 4.89 -11.95 -1.43
C GLU A 636 3.43 -11.65 -1.09
N ALA A 637 2.92 -10.47 -1.44
CA ALA A 637 1.51 -10.12 -1.21
C ALA A 637 0.51 -10.84 -2.13
N MET A 638 0.97 -11.50 -3.21
CA MET A 638 0.12 -12.31 -4.10
C MET A 638 -0.01 -13.76 -3.64
N THR A 639 0.75 -14.17 -2.64
CA THR A 639 0.83 -15.56 -2.19
C THR A 639 0.50 -15.68 -0.71
N GLU A 640 0.02 -16.86 -0.32
CA GLU A 640 -0.17 -17.23 1.10
C GLU A 640 1.14 -17.80 1.68
N ASP A 641 1.07 -18.29 2.92
CA ASP A 641 2.22 -18.92 3.59
C ASP A 641 2.85 -20.06 2.76
N TYR A 642 4.13 -20.34 3.05
CA TYR A 642 4.89 -21.38 2.34
C TYR A 642 4.17 -22.74 2.33
N ALA A 643 3.56 -23.16 3.43
CA ALA A 643 2.91 -24.47 3.52
C ALA A 643 1.74 -24.59 2.54
N THR A 644 0.95 -23.53 2.43
CA THR A 644 -0.18 -23.41 1.52
C THR A 644 0.30 -23.41 0.07
N MET A 645 1.29 -22.57 -0.25
CA MET A 645 1.79 -22.45 -1.62
C MET A 645 2.56 -23.69 -2.09
N ASN A 646 3.27 -24.36 -1.18
CA ASN A 646 3.94 -25.63 -1.46
C ASN A 646 2.92 -26.75 -1.71
N ALA A 647 1.80 -26.79 -0.96
CA ALA A 647 0.72 -27.75 -1.20
C ALA A 647 0.04 -27.53 -2.57
N LEU A 648 0.01 -26.31 -3.07
CA LEU A 648 -0.46 -25.97 -4.43
C LEU A 648 0.57 -26.31 -5.53
N GLY A 649 1.79 -26.73 -5.15
CA GLY A 649 2.84 -27.10 -6.09
C GLY A 649 3.55 -25.91 -6.72
N LEU A 650 3.68 -24.78 -6.01
CA LEU A 650 4.45 -23.61 -6.47
C LEU A 650 5.98 -23.86 -6.42
N TRP A 651 6.42 -24.59 -5.39
CA TRP A 651 7.82 -24.71 -5.02
C TRP A 651 8.47 -25.98 -5.58
N LEU A 652 9.74 -25.88 -5.96
CA LEU A 652 10.63 -27.00 -6.24
C LEU A 652 11.30 -27.49 -4.95
N ASP A 653 11.79 -26.54 -4.16
CA ASP A 653 12.40 -26.73 -2.85
C ASP A 653 12.06 -25.50 -1.96
N THR A 654 12.66 -25.38 -0.78
CA THR A 654 12.41 -24.27 0.17
C THR A 654 13.03 -22.93 -0.26
N LYS A 655 13.58 -22.82 -1.48
CA LYS A 655 14.20 -21.58 -1.98
C LYS A 655 13.85 -21.26 -3.42
N HIS A 656 13.49 -22.26 -4.22
CA HIS A 656 13.32 -22.12 -5.66
C HIS A 656 11.93 -22.58 -6.09
N LEU A 657 11.38 -21.85 -7.05
CA LEU A 657 10.15 -22.21 -7.72
C LEU A 657 10.37 -23.33 -8.74
N ASN A 658 9.32 -24.12 -8.99
CA ASN A 658 9.26 -25.04 -10.11
C ASN A 658 8.67 -24.36 -11.36
N GLU A 659 8.34 -25.13 -12.40
CA GLU A 659 7.73 -24.64 -13.63
C GLU A 659 6.41 -23.87 -13.39
N THR A 660 5.57 -24.34 -12.47
CA THR A 660 4.31 -23.68 -12.09
C THR A 660 4.59 -22.33 -11.45
N GLY A 661 5.54 -22.26 -10.52
CA GLY A 661 5.90 -20.99 -9.88
C GLY A 661 6.56 -20.00 -10.86
N ALA A 662 7.40 -20.48 -11.77
CA ALA A 662 7.95 -19.65 -12.84
C ALA A 662 6.87 -19.06 -13.75
N GLN A 663 5.87 -19.88 -14.12
CA GLN A 663 4.72 -19.42 -14.90
C GLN A 663 3.86 -18.41 -14.12
N PHE A 664 3.67 -18.61 -12.81
CA PHE A 664 2.95 -17.68 -11.95
C PHE A 664 3.57 -16.27 -11.98
N ILE A 665 4.91 -16.18 -11.84
CA ILE A 665 5.63 -14.90 -11.94
C ILE A 665 5.41 -14.26 -13.31
N TYR A 666 5.52 -15.04 -14.39
CA TYR A 666 5.29 -14.52 -15.74
C TYR A 666 3.88 -13.96 -15.90
N ASP A 667 2.85 -14.69 -15.48
CA ASP A 667 1.45 -14.26 -15.61
C ASP A 667 1.18 -12.98 -14.81
N ALA A 668 1.78 -12.87 -13.62
CA ALA A 668 1.72 -11.67 -12.79
C ALA A 668 2.44 -10.48 -13.47
N ALA A 669 3.69 -10.67 -13.91
CA ALA A 669 4.44 -9.63 -14.61
C ALA A 669 3.72 -9.18 -15.90
N ARG A 670 3.11 -10.11 -16.63
CA ARG A 670 2.33 -9.81 -17.82
C ARG A 670 1.12 -8.95 -17.50
N LYS A 671 0.36 -9.29 -16.47
CA LYS A 671 -0.83 -8.53 -16.08
C LYS A 671 -0.52 -7.05 -15.82
N TYR A 672 0.62 -6.74 -15.20
CA TYR A 672 0.93 -5.38 -14.74
C TYR A 672 1.89 -4.62 -15.67
N PHE A 673 2.85 -5.29 -16.30
CA PHE A 673 3.97 -4.63 -16.98
C PHE A 673 4.13 -4.93 -18.47
N ILE A 674 3.52 -5.99 -19.02
CA ILE A 674 3.76 -6.48 -20.40
C ILE A 674 2.46 -6.61 -21.20
#